data_AF-A0A2V8AU51-F1
#
_entry.id   AF-A0A2V8AU51-F1
#
_cell.length_a   1.000
_cell.length_b   1.000
_cell.length_c   1.000
_cell.angle_alpha   90.00
_cell.angle_beta   90.00
_cell.angle_gamma   90.00
#
_symmetry.space_group_name_H-M   'P 1'
#
loop_
_entity.id
_entity.type
_entity.pdbx_description
1 polymer ?
#
loop_
_entity_poly.entity_id
_entity_poly.type
_entity_poly.pdbx_seq_one_letter_code
_entity_poly.pdbx_strand_id
1 'polypeptide(L)'
;MATVRTHLIVSCATTLLMAASVYRRPAGDLELPNRIPEAAPYVTAEAESVPPPFEDFWQQLDHPAQCQTCHARVFNEWNGSMMANAWRDPVWRAAFLLSARETSTSGDCEVPQPPDGTPRASHNPFADPHDCASAFDLGTSRHRLARAGSLVDSMCARCHMPTNYVDNVPLQNVGVDVPSGAEHARVDPNFNPTSSDGTGLAFATVEAQRRNTDSGKAGVACMVCHSAVATRETPFHNYARSGGRAYVPASGIEPRGVSMPPSLRDILDVPDQSAPNLGYSIGGGSFQLSPHAVGTPDRAGPLTIGPHAGIPDRYLSGVFRTPMRYEQMDASKHSGFRQVFSTRAEFCSACHDVTNPLTIKNRVGRWVGGFPIERTYAEWSSSRYADRPGNRNFDPAFKRDCQTCHMQQDYGQPGTANTLYRDNAPRPPMVDRAATGAPARTYFTHHFIGGNAYVTRMIGSDTDEAGNVQPYPELSAFSFSSSDEKSVYSNAYWVHSERRGAVTQQARLAWDRLRNVLDLSVSGPSHATADSRVPVRVSVTNSGSGHNFPTGFPEGRAAWLAVRATDLATGRRLDIYDSLWKRTSRGVGGLTREAMVDPNFPGCGWKIPAGSPDPYAYQFKAVASLGDGCPTLDLVYAAPLNLVTNARGLPIDAKNVVIDRNNPHGLPQFRDLNGNGDVYDDAFLRDTRLRPLPHDGATVSLDRYAVVIPPGTAGPVAVTAAVYYQSVEAIVALKFLGNLADTDVDFVLEPCVLDGPCDGRTPATEPAVVEGAPPVPVEVRNWTIQIDGGRSDRIAPRVIGTYPAAGATGVFQDVVVKAFFSRPVHGVNAATFTLVDARHQPVPVSVEQIGDGTWALFSDATFLNGGATYTARLAAGICDDAGECTKSGVVWRFVTAAARGEGAGDTSIPIGFPAELPPPAPEPPVVTSVALTSHAAGVSAMFSKPVTNVTPLTFVVRRAGTPGCGSTDQAIAGHVASTRAADVWTFTPERPLAPGDYCVKMTTDVYDLTGRNLPTPFSARVRVSETGR
;
A
#
# COMPACT_ATOMS: atom_id res chain seq x y z
N MET A 1 35.95 -57.33 40.17
CA MET A 1 34.47 -57.33 40.06
C MET A 1 33.82 -56.03 40.55
N ALA A 2 34.38 -55.29 41.51
CA ALA A 2 33.81 -54.02 41.98
C ALA A 2 33.88 -52.87 40.94
N THR A 3 34.97 -52.76 40.18
CA THR A 3 35.18 -51.69 39.18
C THR A 3 34.28 -51.79 37.95
N VAL A 4 33.90 -53.01 37.53
CA VAL A 4 32.98 -53.21 36.38
C VAL A 4 31.54 -52.81 36.73
N ARG A 5 31.13 -52.99 37.99
CA ARG A 5 29.80 -52.54 38.46
C ARG A 5 29.68 -51.02 38.52
N THR A 6 30.74 -50.31 38.92
CA THR A 6 30.70 -48.84 39.00
C THR A 6 30.63 -48.19 37.61
N HIS A 7 31.35 -48.73 36.61
CA HIS A 7 31.26 -48.23 35.24
C HIS A 7 29.92 -48.54 34.56
N LEU A 8 29.30 -49.69 34.86
CA LEU A 8 27.95 -49.99 34.36
C LEU A 8 26.89 -49.06 34.97
N ILE A 9 26.99 -48.76 36.27
CA ILE A 9 26.04 -47.88 36.96
C ILE A 9 26.20 -46.43 36.48
N VAL A 10 27.42 -45.95 36.28
CA VAL A 10 27.67 -44.61 35.74
C VAL A 10 27.20 -44.52 34.29
N SER A 11 27.52 -45.49 33.41
CA SER A 11 27.01 -45.50 32.03
C SER A 11 25.50 -45.61 31.94
N CYS A 12 24.85 -46.41 32.81
CA CYS A 12 23.38 -46.48 32.89
C CYS A 12 22.79 -45.17 33.39
N ALA A 13 23.43 -44.48 34.35
CA ALA A 13 22.97 -43.19 34.84
C ALA A 13 23.15 -42.09 33.79
N THR A 14 24.25 -42.05 33.02
CA THR A 14 24.40 -41.10 31.90
C THR A 14 23.51 -41.42 30.72
N THR A 15 23.23 -42.70 30.40
CA THR A 15 22.24 -43.05 29.38
C THR A 15 20.81 -42.82 29.85
N LEU A 16 20.49 -42.95 31.14
CA LEU A 16 19.18 -42.59 31.70
C LEU A 16 19.00 -41.07 31.85
N LEU A 17 20.06 -40.30 32.14
CA LEU A 17 20.04 -38.83 32.14
C LEU A 17 20.01 -38.26 30.72
N MET A 18 20.73 -38.84 29.75
CA MET A 18 20.60 -38.50 28.34
C MET A 18 19.27 -38.97 27.75
N ALA A 19 18.75 -40.13 28.16
CA ALA A 19 17.39 -40.51 27.83
C ALA A 19 16.39 -39.53 28.49
N ALA A 20 16.54 -39.13 29.74
CA ALA A 20 15.62 -38.18 30.38
C ALA A 20 15.72 -36.74 29.82
N SER A 21 16.87 -36.33 29.26
CA SER A 21 17.02 -35.03 28.59
C SER A 21 16.68 -35.04 27.09
N VAL A 22 16.61 -36.23 26.47
CA VAL A 22 16.21 -36.40 25.06
C VAL A 22 14.78 -36.93 24.91
N TYR A 23 14.22 -37.57 25.94
CA TYR A 23 12.83 -38.02 25.98
C TYR A 23 11.94 -36.88 26.50
N ARG A 24 11.69 -35.88 25.65
CA ARG A 24 10.42 -35.15 25.72
C ARG A 24 9.32 -36.23 25.71
N ARG A 25 8.39 -36.21 26.67
CA ARG A 25 7.18 -37.05 26.61
C ARG A 25 6.65 -36.97 25.17
N PRO A 26 6.32 -38.10 24.52
CA PRO A 26 5.73 -38.05 23.19
C PRO A 26 4.54 -37.10 23.27
N ALA A 27 4.55 -36.06 22.44
CA ALA A 27 3.42 -35.14 22.31
C ALA A 27 2.24 -35.98 21.82
N GLY A 28 1.37 -36.40 22.75
CA GLY A 28 0.17 -37.17 22.42
C GLY A 28 -0.81 -36.37 21.58
N ASP A 29 -0.67 -35.05 21.54
CA ASP A 29 -1.56 -34.14 20.84
C ASP A 29 -0.77 -33.27 19.86
N LEU A 30 -0.92 -33.58 18.57
CA LEU A 30 -0.29 -32.84 17.48
C LEU A 30 -1.13 -31.63 17.05
N GLU A 31 -2.42 -31.59 17.39
CA GLU A 31 -3.42 -30.64 16.88
C GLU A 31 -4.54 -30.39 17.89
N LEU A 32 -5.29 -29.30 17.72
CA LEU A 32 -6.42 -28.97 18.60
C LEU A 32 -7.56 -30.01 18.47
N PRO A 33 -8.16 -30.49 19.58
CA PRO A 33 -9.18 -31.53 19.55
C PRO A 33 -10.52 -31.09 18.96
N ASN A 34 -10.83 -29.79 18.95
CA ASN A 34 -12.08 -29.19 18.47
C ASN A 34 -11.97 -28.56 17.07
N ARG A 35 -10.83 -28.69 16.40
CA ARG A 35 -10.63 -28.10 15.08
C ARG A 35 -11.57 -28.69 14.04
N ILE A 36 -11.84 -27.91 13.01
CA ILE A 36 -12.57 -28.37 11.83
C ILE A 36 -11.59 -29.21 10.98
N PRO A 37 -11.97 -30.43 10.53
CA PRO A 37 -11.13 -31.24 9.66
C PRO A 37 -10.81 -30.53 8.35
N GLU A 38 -9.53 -30.49 8.02
CA GLU A 38 -9.03 -29.91 6.77
C GLU A 38 -8.61 -31.02 5.80
N ALA A 39 -9.08 -30.96 4.55
CA ALA A 39 -8.75 -31.92 3.51
C ALA A 39 -7.29 -31.82 3.04
N ALA A 40 -6.81 -32.87 2.37
CA ALA A 40 -5.49 -32.88 1.74
C ALA A 40 -5.42 -31.90 0.57
N PRO A 41 -4.23 -31.32 0.31
CA PRO A 41 -4.05 -30.38 -0.80
C PRO A 41 -3.94 -31.06 -2.18
N TYR A 42 -4.29 -32.34 -2.28
CA TYR A 42 -4.22 -33.17 -3.48
C TYR A 42 -5.31 -34.22 -3.48
N VAL A 43 -5.63 -34.74 -4.67
CA VAL A 43 -6.56 -35.87 -4.80
C VAL A 43 -5.86 -37.12 -4.25
N THR A 44 -6.28 -37.59 -3.07
CA THR A 44 -5.63 -38.68 -2.32
C THR A 44 -5.45 -39.95 -3.15
N ALA A 45 -6.50 -40.38 -3.85
CA ALA A 45 -6.49 -41.57 -4.71
C ALA A 45 -5.54 -41.47 -5.92
N GLU A 46 -5.20 -40.26 -6.37
CA GLU A 46 -4.23 -40.06 -7.45
C GLU A 46 -2.82 -39.95 -6.87
N ALA A 47 -2.65 -39.26 -5.73
CA ALA A 47 -1.37 -39.18 -5.03
C ALA A 47 -0.80 -40.56 -4.62
N GLU A 48 -1.63 -41.62 -4.56
CA GLU A 48 -1.13 -42.98 -4.34
C GLU A 48 -0.14 -43.47 -5.41
N SER A 49 -0.27 -43.03 -6.67
CA SER A 49 0.63 -43.49 -7.75
C SER A 49 1.85 -42.59 -7.96
N VAL A 50 1.80 -41.32 -7.53
CA VAL A 50 2.94 -40.41 -7.41
C VAL A 50 2.75 -39.64 -6.09
N PRO A 51 3.41 -40.04 -5.00
CA PRO A 51 3.20 -39.42 -3.70
C PRO A 51 3.95 -38.08 -3.56
N PRO A 52 3.42 -37.11 -2.80
CA PRO A 52 4.10 -35.85 -2.47
C PRO A 52 5.35 -36.08 -1.60
N PRO A 53 6.31 -35.13 -1.56
CA PRO A 53 6.29 -33.81 -2.21
C PRO A 53 6.61 -33.85 -3.71
N PHE A 54 6.00 -32.96 -4.51
CA PHE A 54 6.16 -32.92 -5.97
C PHE A 54 7.35 -32.06 -6.44
N GLU A 55 8.30 -31.74 -5.57
CA GLU A 55 9.34 -30.73 -5.84
C GLU A 55 10.28 -31.08 -7.01
N ASP A 56 10.72 -32.33 -7.12
CA ASP A 56 11.60 -32.74 -8.23
C ASP A 56 10.91 -32.54 -9.59
N PHE A 57 9.58 -32.68 -9.63
CA PHE A 57 8.78 -32.40 -10.82
C PHE A 57 8.77 -30.90 -11.15
N TRP A 58 8.56 -30.03 -10.16
CA TRP A 58 8.58 -28.57 -10.33
C TRP A 58 9.96 -28.01 -10.68
N GLN A 59 11.04 -28.65 -10.23
CA GLN A 59 12.41 -28.21 -10.51
C GLN A 59 12.90 -28.65 -11.89
N GLN A 60 12.52 -29.83 -12.35
CA GLN A 60 13.13 -30.45 -13.54
C GLN A 60 12.22 -30.43 -14.76
N LEU A 61 10.93 -30.71 -14.59
CA LEU A 61 10.02 -30.98 -15.70
C LEU A 61 9.14 -29.76 -16.03
N ASP A 62 8.59 -29.07 -15.02
CA ASP A 62 7.60 -27.99 -15.20
C ASP A 62 8.05 -26.64 -14.58
N HIS A 63 9.34 -26.30 -14.70
CA HIS A 63 9.84 -25.02 -14.19
C HIS A 63 9.28 -23.82 -15.00
N PRO A 64 8.72 -22.76 -14.38
CA PRO A 64 8.07 -21.65 -15.09
C PRO A 64 8.92 -20.97 -16.18
N ALA A 65 10.24 -20.92 -15.99
CA ALA A 65 11.18 -20.37 -16.99
C ALA A 65 11.10 -21.06 -18.36
N GLN A 66 10.76 -22.35 -18.40
CA GLN A 66 10.71 -23.11 -19.66
C GLN A 66 9.59 -22.61 -20.59
N CYS A 67 8.51 -22.06 -20.02
CA CYS A 67 7.38 -21.53 -20.79
C CYS A 67 7.75 -20.27 -21.58
N GLN A 68 8.73 -19.49 -21.13
CA GLN A 68 9.06 -18.18 -21.68
C GLN A 68 9.47 -18.23 -23.16
N THR A 69 10.15 -19.30 -23.61
CA THR A 69 10.58 -19.44 -25.01
C THR A 69 9.41 -19.37 -25.99
N CYS A 70 8.23 -19.86 -25.59
CA CYS A 70 7.01 -19.77 -26.38
C CYS A 70 6.08 -18.63 -25.91
N HIS A 71 6.09 -18.27 -24.62
CA HIS A 71 5.14 -17.36 -23.97
C HIS A 71 5.78 -16.07 -23.42
N ALA A 72 6.77 -15.50 -24.12
CA ALA A 72 7.57 -14.36 -23.64
C ALA A 72 6.73 -13.17 -23.14
N ARG A 73 5.63 -12.83 -23.82
CA ARG A 73 4.75 -11.72 -23.40
C ARG A 73 4.09 -12.01 -22.04
N VAL A 74 3.41 -13.15 -21.90
CA VAL A 74 2.72 -13.55 -20.66
C VAL A 74 3.71 -13.56 -19.50
N PHE A 75 4.89 -14.12 -19.74
CA PHE A 75 5.97 -14.15 -18.76
C PHE A 75 6.40 -12.75 -18.32
N ASN A 76 6.59 -11.82 -19.26
CA ASN A 76 6.97 -10.44 -18.96
C ASN A 76 5.86 -9.63 -18.26
N GLU A 77 4.60 -9.92 -18.55
CA GLU A 77 3.46 -9.30 -17.86
C GLU A 77 3.33 -9.80 -16.42
N TRP A 78 3.54 -11.11 -16.21
CA TRP A 78 3.56 -11.76 -14.90
C TRP A 78 4.70 -11.27 -14.02
N ASN A 79 5.89 -11.12 -14.62
CA ASN A 79 7.11 -10.82 -13.91
C ASN A 79 6.99 -9.53 -13.07
N GLY A 80 7.31 -9.66 -11.79
CA GLY A 80 7.24 -8.60 -10.77
C GLY A 80 5.83 -8.21 -10.31
N SER A 81 4.77 -8.90 -10.78
CA SER A 81 3.41 -8.69 -10.30
C SER A 81 3.25 -9.07 -8.83
N MET A 82 2.14 -8.66 -8.20
CA MET A 82 1.88 -9.05 -6.80
C MET A 82 1.68 -10.56 -6.66
N MET A 83 1.08 -11.20 -7.66
CA MET A 83 0.84 -12.64 -7.63
C MET A 83 2.13 -13.43 -7.93
N ALA A 84 3.01 -12.92 -8.79
CA ALA A 84 4.36 -13.45 -8.98
C ALA A 84 5.18 -13.35 -7.69
N ASN A 85 5.01 -12.25 -6.95
CA ASN A 85 5.68 -12.01 -5.69
C ASN A 85 4.88 -12.45 -4.45
N ALA A 86 3.82 -13.27 -4.58
CA ALA A 86 2.91 -13.55 -3.47
C ALA A 86 3.60 -14.12 -2.21
N TRP A 87 4.66 -14.92 -2.42
CA TRP A 87 5.51 -15.43 -1.34
C TRP A 87 6.62 -14.45 -0.93
N ARG A 88 7.11 -13.64 -1.86
CA ARG A 88 8.18 -12.65 -1.65
C ARG A 88 7.68 -11.34 -1.04
N ASP A 89 6.36 -11.18 -0.90
CA ASP A 89 5.74 -10.01 -0.30
C ASP A 89 6.28 -9.80 1.13
N PRO A 90 6.99 -8.69 1.38
CA PRO A 90 7.61 -8.43 2.67
C PRO A 90 6.58 -8.13 3.76
N VAL A 91 5.44 -7.52 3.43
CA VAL A 91 4.36 -7.27 4.41
C VAL A 91 3.83 -8.62 4.89
N TRP A 92 3.58 -9.53 3.96
CA TRP A 92 3.09 -10.85 4.30
C TRP A 92 4.12 -11.65 5.11
N ARG A 93 5.38 -11.76 4.66
CA ARG A 93 6.40 -12.54 5.39
C ARG A 93 6.62 -12.05 6.82
N ALA A 94 6.60 -10.74 7.04
CA ALA A 94 6.69 -10.17 8.39
C ALA A 94 5.45 -10.48 9.23
N ALA A 95 4.24 -10.28 8.68
CA ALA A 95 2.99 -10.62 9.35
C ALA A 95 2.92 -12.11 9.70
N PHE A 96 3.40 -12.98 8.80
CA PHE A 96 3.45 -14.42 9.02
C PHE A 96 4.41 -14.80 10.15
N LEU A 97 5.64 -14.27 10.13
CA LEU A 97 6.64 -14.54 11.18
C LEU A 97 6.15 -14.08 12.55
N LEU A 98 5.52 -12.90 12.63
CA LEU A 98 4.95 -12.42 13.88
C LEU A 98 3.78 -13.32 14.34
N SER A 99 2.83 -13.61 13.45
CA SER A 99 1.67 -14.46 13.76
C SER A 99 2.10 -15.86 14.24
N ALA A 100 3.16 -16.42 13.64
CA ALA A 100 3.71 -17.72 14.04
C ALA A 100 4.31 -17.68 15.46
N ARG A 101 4.92 -16.56 15.88
CA ARG A 101 5.40 -16.38 17.25
C ARG A 101 4.25 -16.18 18.22
N GLU A 102 3.32 -15.31 17.87
CA GLU A 102 2.12 -15.05 18.66
C GLU A 102 1.32 -16.33 18.94
N THR A 103 1.26 -17.24 17.96
CA THR A 103 0.54 -18.53 18.04
C THR A 103 1.46 -19.75 18.19
N SER A 104 2.70 -19.56 18.62
CA SER A 104 3.67 -20.66 18.73
C SER A 104 3.16 -21.75 19.67
N THR A 105 3.35 -23.00 19.27
CA THR A 105 2.94 -24.17 20.05
C THR A 105 4.02 -24.61 21.04
N SER A 106 5.18 -23.97 21.06
CA SER A 106 6.27 -24.20 22.03
C SER A 106 6.57 -23.00 22.92
N GLY A 107 5.56 -22.18 23.22
CA GLY A 107 5.71 -20.94 23.99
C GLY A 107 6.59 -19.93 23.27
N ASP A 108 7.35 -19.13 24.01
CA ASP A 108 8.30 -18.15 23.44
C ASP A 108 9.71 -18.73 23.22
N CYS A 109 9.87 -20.06 23.23
CA CYS A 109 11.18 -20.69 23.07
C CYS A 109 11.77 -20.51 21.66
N GLU A 110 10.93 -20.30 20.66
CA GLU A 110 11.34 -20.04 19.27
C GLU A 110 11.74 -18.59 19.02
N VAL A 111 11.51 -17.69 19.99
CA VAL A 111 11.99 -16.31 19.92
C VAL A 111 13.48 -16.31 20.32
N PRO A 112 14.41 -15.96 19.40
CA PRO A 112 15.83 -15.94 19.72
C PRO A 112 16.19 -14.77 20.64
N GLN A 113 17.39 -14.79 21.21
CA GLN A 113 17.92 -13.63 21.93
C GLN A 113 18.30 -12.53 20.93
N PRO A 114 17.86 -11.27 21.14
CA PRO A 114 18.26 -10.14 20.31
C PRO A 114 19.78 -9.96 20.25
N PRO A 115 20.39 -9.74 19.07
CA PRO A 115 21.82 -9.52 18.94
C PRO A 115 22.33 -8.25 19.63
N ASP A 116 21.46 -7.26 19.83
CA ASP A 116 21.78 -6.00 20.52
C ASP A 116 21.78 -6.13 22.05
N GLY A 117 21.49 -7.33 22.59
CA GLY A 117 21.47 -7.60 24.02
C GLY A 117 20.23 -7.07 24.76
N THR A 118 19.25 -6.52 24.04
CA THR A 118 17.97 -6.12 24.64
C THR A 118 17.19 -7.33 25.17
N PRO A 119 16.32 -7.15 26.19
CA PRO A 119 15.57 -8.27 26.72
C PRO A 119 14.64 -8.86 25.66
N ARG A 120 14.52 -10.19 25.66
CA ARG A 120 13.69 -10.93 24.72
C ARG A 120 12.20 -10.58 24.84
N ALA A 121 11.54 -10.38 23.71
CA ALA A 121 10.09 -10.21 23.61
C ALA A 121 9.31 -11.47 24.01
N SER A 122 8.13 -11.27 24.57
CA SER A 122 7.12 -12.32 24.78
C SER A 122 5.90 -11.94 23.97
N HIS A 123 5.69 -12.64 22.85
CA HIS A 123 4.60 -12.35 21.90
C HIS A 123 3.41 -13.25 22.14
N ASN A 124 3.65 -14.47 22.60
CA ASN A 124 2.60 -15.46 22.75
C ASN A 124 1.88 -15.29 24.10
N PRO A 125 0.62 -14.79 24.11
CA PRO A 125 -0.10 -14.58 25.35
C PRO A 125 -0.52 -15.90 26.03
N PHE A 126 -0.32 -17.05 25.38
CA PHE A 126 -0.65 -18.39 25.87
C PHE A 126 0.58 -19.21 26.26
N ALA A 127 1.79 -18.63 26.19
CA ALA A 127 3.02 -19.30 26.59
C ALA A 127 3.04 -19.60 28.09
N ASP A 128 3.58 -20.77 28.43
CA ASP A 128 3.90 -21.15 29.80
C ASP A 128 5.25 -20.50 30.18
N PRO A 129 5.33 -19.60 31.18
CA PRO A 129 6.55 -18.83 31.47
C PRO A 129 7.80 -19.67 31.80
N HIS A 130 7.63 -20.95 32.11
CA HIS A 130 8.69 -21.84 32.58
C HIS A 130 8.84 -23.11 31.72
N ASP A 131 8.09 -23.24 30.63
CA ASP A 131 8.18 -24.39 29.74
C ASP A 131 8.09 -23.94 28.27
N CYS A 132 8.66 -24.73 27.35
CA CYS A 132 8.50 -24.52 25.92
C CYS A 132 7.16 -25.07 25.46
N ALA A 133 6.08 -24.48 25.97
CA ALA A 133 4.72 -24.93 25.76
C ALA A 133 3.71 -23.77 25.79
N SER A 134 2.58 -23.99 25.14
CA SER A 134 1.46 -23.04 25.09
C SER A 134 0.16 -23.74 25.47
N ALA A 135 -0.72 -23.06 26.20
CA ALA A 135 -2.02 -23.58 26.61
C ALA A 135 -3.17 -22.74 26.04
N PHE A 136 -3.83 -23.26 25.01
CA PHE A 136 -4.90 -22.57 24.27
C PHE A 136 -6.28 -22.87 24.88
N ASP A 137 -7.14 -21.85 24.96
CA ASP A 137 -8.51 -21.99 25.47
C ASP A 137 -9.48 -22.39 24.34
N LEU A 138 -10.11 -23.56 24.46
CA LEU A 138 -11.07 -24.09 23.50
C LEU A 138 -12.52 -23.77 23.88
N GLY A 139 -12.74 -22.98 24.93
CA GLY A 139 -14.03 -22.64 25.52
C GLY A 139 -14.61 -23.73 26.43
N THR A 140 -14.31 -25.01 26.18
CA THR A 140 -14.72 -26.14 27.04
C THR A 140 -13.58 -26.67 27.92
N SER A 141 -12.35 -26.52 27.46
CA SER A 141 -11.13 -26.97 28.11
C SER A 141 -9.94 -26.15 27.63
N ARG A 142 -8.82 -26.20 28.34
CA ARG A 142 -7.52 -25.75 27.82
C ARG A 142 -6.76 -26.92 27.23
N HIS A 143 -6.12 -26.70 26.10
CA HIS A 143 -5.33 -27.71 25.41
C HIS A 143 -3.87 -27.25 25.30
N ARG A 144 -2.95 -28.11 25.73
CA ARG A 144 -1.54 -27.78 25.87
C ARG A 144 -0.74 -28.42 24.75
N LEU A 145 0.03 -27.60 24.04
CA LEU A 145 0.98 -28.03 23.03
C LEU A 145 2.41 -27.65 23.46
N ALA A 146 3.43 -28.39 23.00
CA ALA A 146 4.83 -28.16 23.36
C ALA A 146 5.81 -28.52 22.23
N ARG A 147 5.38 -28.32 20.97
CA ARG A 147 6.16 -28.66 19.77
C ARG A 147 6.57 -27.41 19.01
N ALA A 148 7.60 -27.53 18.18
CA ALA A 148 8.01 -26.43 17.31
C ALA A 148 6.92 -26.16 16.25
N GLY A 149 6.79 -24.90 15.82
CA GLY A 149 5.78 -24.42 14.89
C GLY A 149 4.57 -23.76 15.56
N SER A 150 3.64 -23.26 14.75
CA SER A 150 2.49 -22.45 15.17
C SER A 150 1.14 -23.06 14.79
N LEU A 151 0.04 -22.53 15.36
CA LEU A 151 -1.31 -22.95 15.00
C LEU A 151 -1.75 -22.51 13.60
N VAL A 152 -1.07 -21.53 12.99
CA VAL A 152 -1.46 -20.94 11.70
C VAL A 152 -0.55 -21.33 10.54
N ASP A 153 0.54 -22.07 10.79
CA ASP A 153 1.49 -22.48 9.74
C ASP A 153 0.80 -23.20 8.57
N SER A 154 -0.11 -24.15 8.85
CA SER A 154 -0.89 -24.88 7.83
C SER A 154 -1.80 -23.94 7.03
N MET A 155 -2.53 -23.07 7.72
CA MET A 155 -3.49 -22.14 7.13
C MET A 155 -2.80 -21.16 6.18
N CYS A 156 -1.73 -20.54 6.66
CA CYS A 156 -0.97 -19.53 5.95
C CYS A 156 -0.18 -20.11 4.76
N ALA A 157 0.34 -21.33 4.90
CA ALA A 157 1.06 -22.00 3.82
C ALA A 157 0.20 -22.26 2.58
N ARG A 158 -1.11 -22.43 2.74
CA ARG A 158 -2.01 -22.76 1.63
C ARG A 158 -2.29 -21.63 0.66
N CYS A 159 -2.19 -20.36 1.08
CA CYS A 159 -2.61 -19.23 0.24
C CYS A 159 -1.45 -18.55 -0.49
N HIS A 160 -0.32 -18.35 0.20
CA HIS A 160 0.79 -17.52 -0.29
C HIS A 160 2.10 -18.26 -0.54
N MET A 161 2.22 -19.53 -0.11
CA MET A 161 3.46 -20.29 -0.31
C MET A 161 3.45 -21.07 -1.63
N PRO A 162 4.64 -21.35 -2.18
CA PRO A 162 4.86 -22.26 -3.31
C PRO A 162 4.18 -23.63 -3.15
N THR A 163 3.81 -24.27 -4.26
CA THR A 163 3.08 -25.56 -4.27
C THR A 163 3.78 -26.65 -3.46
N ASN A 164 5.10 -26.69 -3.50
CA ASN A 164 5.89 -27.64 -2.70
C ASN A 164 5.79 -27.44 -1.18
N TYR A 165 5.48 -26.22 -0.71
CA TYR A 165 5.18 -25.97 0.70
C TYR A 165 3.82 -26.54 1.07
N VAL A 166 2.85 -26.35 0.18
CA VAL A 166 1.51 -26.91 0.29
C VAL A 166 1.58 -28.45 0.33
N ASP A 167 2.52 -29.06 -0.40
CA ASP A 167 2.76 -30.51 -0.46
C ASP A 167 3.43 -31.11 0.80
N ASN A 168 3.73 -30.33 1.85
CA ASN A 168 4.26 -30.86 3.13
C ASN A 168 3.24 -31.65 3.97
N VAL A 169 2.19 -32.16 3.33
CA VAL A 169 1.30 -33.18 3.87
C VAL A 169 1.73 -34.50 3.23
N PRO A 170 2.47 -35.38 3.92
CA PRO A 170 2.73 -36.73 3.43
C PRO A 170 1.43 -37.51 3.23
N LEU A 171 1.31 -38.31 2.17
CA LEU A 171 0.09 -39.10 1.90
C LEU A 171 -0.29 -40.00 3.08
N GLN A 172 0.71 -40.60 3.74
CA GLN A 172 0.54 -41.43 4.94
C GLN A 172 -0.06 -40.70 6.15
N ASN A 173 -0.06 -39.36 6.14
CA ASN A 173 -0.65 -38.52 7.18
C ASN A 173 -2.11 -38.15 6.87
N VAL A 174 -2.64 -38.55 5.72
CA VAL A 174 -4.04 -38.34 5.35
C VAL A 174 -4.87 -39.51 5.88
N GLY A 175 -5.97 -39.21 6.57
CA GLY A 175 -6.89 -40.23 7.09
C GLY A 175 -8.29 -39.67 7.32
N VAL A 176 -9.29 -40.55 7.45
CA VAL A 176 -10.67 -40.13 7.72
C VAL A 176 -10.84 -39.77 9.19
N ASP A 177 -11.29 -38.55 9.44
CA ASP A 177 -11.68 -38.10 10.77
C ASP A 177 -13.00 -38.77 11.19
N VAL A 178 -12.93 -39.74 12.11
CA VAL A 178 -14.07 -40.59 12.48
C VAL A 178 -15.33 -39.81 12.89
N PRO A 179 -15.28 -38.75 13.73
CA PRO A 179 -16.48 -38.01 14.12
C PRO A 179 -17.19 -37.30 12.96
N SER A 180 -16.43 -36.74 12.01
CA SER A 180 -16.99 -36.01 10.87
C SER A 180 -17.24 -36.88 9.64
N GLY A 181 -16.51 -37.98 9.50
CA GLY A 181 -16.44 -38.77 8.27
C GLY A 181 -15.67 -38.08 7.14
N ALA A 182 -15.05 -36.92 7.37
CA ALA A 182 -14.30 -36.17 6.37
C ALA A 182 -12.85 -36.64 6.30
N GLU A 183 -12.25 -36.59 5.10
CA GLU A 183 -10.80 -36.74 4.98
C GLU A 183 -10.09 -35.61 5.70
N HIS A 184 -9.00 -35.96 6.36
CA HIS A 184 -8.17 -35.03 7.10
C HIS A 184 -6.69 -35.22 6.79
N ALA A 185 -6.02 -34.12 6.44
CA ALA A 185 -4.60 -34.06 6.14
C ALA A 185 -3.78 -33.40 7.23
N ARG A 186 -2.86 -34.15 7.83
CA ARG A 186 -1.90 -33.60 8.80
C ARG A 186 -0.61 -33.20 8.11
N VAL A 187 -0.19 -31.98 8.36
CA VAL A 187 1.15 -31.51 8.01
C VAL A 187 2.20 -32.38 8.73
N ASP A 188 3.36 -32.59 8.10
CA ASP A 188 4.51 -33.22 8.78
C ASP A 188 4.73 -32.57 10.17
N PRO A 189 4.75 -33.36 11.26
CA PRO A 189 4.99 -32.84 12.61
C PRO A 189 6.29 -32.03 12.77
N ASN A 190 7.26 -32.20 11.88
CA ASN A 190 8.53 -31.48 11.86
C ASN A 190 8.53 -30.23 10.95
N PHE A 191 7.40 -29.91 10.32
CA PHE A 191 7.25 -28.70 9.51
C PHE A 191 7.08 -27.48 10.43
N ASN A 192 8.04 -26.56 10.35
CA ASN A 192 7.95 -25.22 10.96
C ASN A 192 8.52 -24.22 9.95
N PRO A 193 7.71 -23.66 9.04
CA PRO A 193 8.16 -22.86 7.90
C PRO A 193 8.91 -21.59 8.29
N THR A 194 8.78 -21.12 9.53
CA THR A 194 9.43 -19.90 10.04
C THR A 194 10.82 -20.14 10.63
N SER A 195 11.21 -21.40 10.86
CA SER A 195 12.55 -21.76 11.35
C SER A 195 13.67 -21.11 10.53
N SER A 196 14.71 -20.67 11.22
CA SER A 196 15.93 -20.14 10.59
C SER A 196 16.98 -21.19 10.27
N ASP A 197 16.79 -22.42 10.74
CA ASP A 197 17.71 -23.55 10.53
C ASP A 197 19.20 -23.21 10.77
N GLY A 198 19.47 -22.36 11.77
CA GLY A 198 20.81 -21.91 12.11
C GLY A 198 21.44 -20.87 11.17
N THR A 199 20.75 -20.46 10.09
CA THR A 199 21.25 -19.46 9.12
C THR A 199 21.16 -18.01 9.62
N GLY A 200 20.35 -17.75 10.64
CA GLY A 200 20.03 -16.39 11.10
C GLY A 200 19.01 -15.65 10.21
N LEU A 201 18.52 -16.27 9.14
CA LEU A 201 17.48 -15.76 8.27
C LEU A 201 16.16 -16.49 8.55
N ALA A 202 15.06 -15.76 8.67
CA ALA A 202 13.75 -16.40 8.72
C ALA A 202 13.46 -17.05 7.36
N PHE A 203 12.74 -18.18 7.37
CA PHE A 203 12.38 -18.94 6.16
C PHE A 203 13.59 -19.57 5.45
N ALA A 204 14.62 -20.00 6.18
CA ALA A 204 15.82 -20.57 5.58
C ALA A 204 15.54 -21.78 4.66
N THR A 205 16.37 -21.94 3.63
CA THR A 205 16.31 -23.12 2.74
C THR A 205 16.81 -24.35 3.49
N VAL A 206 15.92 -25.33 3.67
CA VAL A 206 16.24 -26.62 4.30
C VAL A 206 16.25 -27.69 3.22
N GLU A 207 17.34 -28.45 3.11
CA GLU A 207 17.51 -29.46 2.04
C GLU A 207 16.44 -30.57 2.10
N ALA A 208 16.04 -31.00 3.30
CA ALA A 208 15.03 -32.05 3.49
C ALA A 208 13.57 -31.61 3.24
N GLN A 209 13.28 -30.31 3.24
CA GLN A 209 11.92 -29.75 3.07
C GLN A 209 11.85 -28.63 2.03
N ARG A 210 12.92 -28.48 1.23
CA ARG A 210 13.10 -27.58 0.07
C ARG A 210 12.39 -26.22 0.21
N ARG A 211 12.70 -25.50 1.27
CA ARG A 211 12.13 -24.17 1.58
C ARG A 211 12.78 -23.09 0.74
N ASN A 212 12.02 -22.11 0.25
CA ASN A 212 12.55 -21.00 -0.53
C ASN A 212 13.36 -21.48 -1.75
N THR A 213 12.86 -22.51 -2.45
CA THR A 213 13.43 -23.00 -3.71
C THR A 213 13.31 -21.96 -4.81
N ASP A 214 14.07 -22.14 -5.89
CA ASP A 214 13.98 -21.24 -7.04
C ASP A 214 12.58 -21.27 -7.67
N SER A 215 11.96 -22.47 -7.76
CA SER A 215 10.55 -22.62 -8.14
C SER A 215 9.63 -21.78 -7.25
N GLY A 216 9.85 -21.79 -5.94
CA GLY A 216 9.07 -21.01 -4.99
C GLY A 216 9.29 -19.50 -5.00
N LYS A 217 10.51 -19.07 -5.34
CA LYS A 217 10.84 -17.64 -5.48
C LYS A 217 10.41 -17.04 -6.82
N ALA A 218 10.12 -17.87 -7.82
CA ALA A 218 9.63 -17.50 -9.16
C ALA A 218 8.09 -17.38 -9.28
N GLY A 219 7.38 -17.39 -8.14
CA GLY A 219 5.95 -17.13 -8.08
C GLY A 219 5.06 -18.35 -8.28
N VAL A 220 4.20 -18.58 -7.28
CA VAL A 220 3.25 -19.70 -7.15
C VAL A 220 2.36 -19.86 -8.38
N ALA A 221 1.87 -18.76 -8.95
CA ALA A 221 0.67 -18.86 -9.77
C ALA A 221 0.87 -19.28 -11.22
N CYS A 222 2.07 -19.22 -11.80
CA CYS A 222 2.33 -19.92 -13.06
C CYS A 222 2.20 -21.43 -12.88
N MET A 223 2.80 -22.00 -11.83
CA MET A 223 2.66 -23.42 -11.50
C MET A 223 1.21 -23.76 -11.17
N VAL A 224 0.51 -22.93 -10.40
CA VAL A 224 -0.90 -23.19 -10.06
C VAL A 224 -1.86 -23.01 -11.25
N CYS A 225 -1.58 -22.13 -12.22
CA CYS A 225 -2.45 -21.84 -13.37
C CYS A 225 -2.14 -22.69 -14.61
N HIS A 226 -0.90 -23.13 -14.79
CA HIS A 226 -0.41 -23.79 -16.01
C HIS A 226 0.17 -25.19 -15.77
N SER A 227 0.10 -25.74 -14.56
CA SER A 227 0.49 -27.13 -14.34
C SER A 227 -0.56 -28.14 -14.77
N ALA A 228 -0.10 -29.39 -14.86
CA ALA A 228 -0.84 -30.62 -15.07
C ALA A 228 -1.89 -30.96 -13.96
N VAL A 229 -2.65 -29.98 -13.46
CA VAL A 229 -3.59 -30.17 -12.34
C VAL A 229 -5.04 -30.22 -12.81
N ALA A 230 -5.58 -31.44 -12.91
CA ALA A 230 -7.02 -31.64 -13.11
C ALA A 230 -7.79 -31.34 -11.81
N THR A 231 -8.25 -30.10 -11.70
CA THR A 231 -9.31 -29.52 -10.85
C THR A 231 -9.31 -29.81 -9.34
N ARG A 232 -9.12 -28.70 -8.62
CA ARG A 232 -9.37 -28.46 -7.19
C ARG A 232 -10.77 -28.90 -6.74
N GLU A 233 -10.87 -29.31 -5.47
CA GLU A 233 -12.08 -29.05 -4.69
C GLU A 233 -12.09 -27.61 -4.23
N THR A 234 -12.98 -26.83 -4.81
CA THR A 234 -13.41 -25.56 -4.22
C THR A 234 -14.64 -25.82 -3.37
N PRO A 235 -14.87 -25.09 -2.26
CA PRO A 235 -16.10 -25.19 -1.49
C PRO A 235 -17.38 -24.97 -2.33
N PHE A 236 -17.23 -24.36 -3.51
CA PHE A 236 -18.18 -24.40 -4.62
C PHE A 236 -18.10 -25.76 -5.32
N HIS A 237 -18.92 -26.69 -4.88
CA HIS A 237 -18.92 -28.04 -5.40
C HIS A 237 -19.36 -28.09 -6.87
N ASN A 238 -18.59 -28.74 -7.74
CA ASN A 238 -19.03 -29.20 -9.07
C ASN A 238 -20.03 -30.36 -8.91
N TYR A 239 -21.31 -30.07 -8.61
CA TYR A 239 -22.32 -31.11 -8.46
C TYR A 239 -23.20 -31.35 -9.68
N ALA A 240 -23.18 -30.49 -10.69
CA ALA A 240 -23.69 -30.95 -11.96
C ALA A 240 -22.64 -31.91 -12.55
N ARG A 241 -23.18 -33.00 -13.04
CA ARG A 241 -22.50 -34.24 -13.26
C ARG A 241 -22.37 -34.43 -14.77
N SER A 242 -21.17 -34.43 -15.35
CA SER A 242 -21.00 -34.76 -16.77
C SER A 242 -21.67 -36.12 -17.06
N GLY A 243 -22.82 -36.09 -17.74
CA GLY A 243 -23.68 -37.27 -17.93
C GLY A 243 -24.22 -37.94 -16.66
N GLY A 244 -24.24 -37.27 -15.49
CA GLY A 244 -24.73 -37.85 -14.25
C GLY A 244 -23.68 -38.53 -13.34
N ARG A 245 -22.35 -38.27 -13.45
CA ARG A 245 -21.31 -38.60 -12.41
C ARG A 245 -20.41 -37.42 -11.95
N ALA A 246 -19.83 -37.50 -10.73
CA ALA A 246 -18.88 -36.54 -10.13
C ALA A 246 -17.46 -36.62 -10.74
N TYR A 247 -16.50 -35.79 -10.30
CA TYR A 247 -15.08 -35.98 -10.65
C TYR A 247 -14.67 -37.42 -10.31
N VAL A 248 -14.04 -38.11 -11.26
CA VAL A 248 -13.55 -39.48 -11.06
C VAL A 248 -12.04 -39.43 -11.09
N PRO A 249 -11.35 -39.78 -9.98
CA PRO A 249 -9.91 -39.89 -9.95
C PRO A 249 -9.36 -40.81 -11.05
N ALA A 250 -8.25 -40.42 -11.67
CA ALA A 250 -7.52 -41.25 -12.62
C ALA A 250 -6.38 -41.98 -11.90
N SER A 251 -6.52 -43.29 -11.67
CA SER A 251 -5.48 -44.09 -11.02
C SER A 251 -4.30 -44.37 -11.99
N GLY A 252 -3.06 -44.21 -11.51
CA GLY A 252 -1.84 -44.47 -12.27
C GLY A 252 -1.19 -43.24 -12.91
N ILE A 253 0.03 -43.39 -13.43
CA ILE A 253 0.89 -42.29 -13.91
C ILE A 253 0.59 -41.80 -15.34
N GLU A 254 -0.37 -42.42 -16.02
CA GLU A 254 -0.71 -42.11 -17.42
C GLU A 254 -1.67 -40.92 -17.52
N PRO A 255 -1.59 -40.11 -18.59
CA PRO A 255 -2.50 -38.99 -18.78
C PRO A 255 -3.98 -39.39 -18.71
N ARG A 256 -4.83 -38.56 -18.11
CA ARG A 256 -6.29 -38.78 -18.00
C ARG A 256 -6.96 -39.16 -19.34
N GLY A 257 -6.46 -38.63 -20.46
CA GLY A 257 -6.97 -38.95 -21.81
C GLY A 257 -6.74 -40.39 -22.24
N VAL A 258 -5.76 -41.05 -21.63
CA VAL A 258 -5.39 -42.45 -21.83
C VAL A 258 -6.05 -43.33 -20.76
N SER A 259 -6.02 -42.92 -19.49
CA SER A 259 -6.45 -43.73 -18.34
C SER A 259 -7.96 -43.78 -18.11
N MET A 260 -8.74 -42.84 -18.65
CA MET A 260 -10.20 -42.77 -18.45
C MET A 260 -11.01 -43.13 -19.71
N PRO A 261 -12.22 -43.72 -19.59
CA PRO A 261 -13.13 -43.90 -20.72
C PRO A 261 -13.74 -42.55 -21.18
N PRO A 262 -14.13 -42.39 -22.47
CA PRO A 262 -14.58 -41.10 -23.02
C PRO A 262 -15.65 -40.36 -22.21
N SER A 263 -16.59 -41.09 -21.60
CA SER A 263 -17.67 -40.52 -20.78
C SER A 263 -17.22 -39.95 -19.42
N LEU A 264 -16.00 -40.25 -18.97
CA LEU A 264 -15.44 -39.83 -17.68
C LEU A 264 -14.21 -38.91 -17.84
N ARG A 265 -13.79 -38.66 -19.08
CA ARG A 265 -12.65 -37.78 -19.41
C ARG A 265 -12.96 -36.32 -19.13
N ASP A 266 -14.20 -35.91 -19.44
CA ASP A 266 -14.59 -34.51 -19.53
C ASP A 266 -15.56 -34.09 -18.42
N ILE A 267 -15.38 -32.86 -17.89
CA ILE A 267 -16.26 -32.23 -16.91
C ILE A 267 -16.90 -31.02 -17.58
N LEU A 268 -18.18 -31.10 -17.94
CA LEU A 268 -18.88 -30.07 -18.73
C LEU A 268 -19.94 -29.31 -17.94
N ASP A 269 -20.10 -29.65 -16.68
CA ASP A 269 -21.26 -29.29 -15.86
C ASP A 269 -20.92 -28.26 -14.77
N VAL A 270 -21.93 -27.45 -14.39
CA VAL A 270 -21.72 -26.21 -13.62
C VAL A 270 -21.59 -26.54 -12.15
N PRO A 271 -20.67 -25.90 -11.41
CA PRO A 271 -20.72 -25.98 -9.97
C PRO A 271 -22.06 -25.52 -9.41
N ASP A 272 -22.58 -26.31 -8.49
CA ASP A 272 -23.80 -26.00 -7.78
C ASP A 272 -23.51 -24.82 -6.86
N GLN A 273 -24.00 -23.65 -7.28
CA GLN A 273 -23.83 -22.40 -6.58
C GLN A 273 -24.62 -22.35 -5.27
N SER A 274 -25.51 -23.31 -5.03
CA SER A 274 -26.25 -23.46 -3.77
C SER A 274 -25.57 -24.41 -2.78
N ALA A 275 -24.47 -25.06 -3.18
CA ALA A 275 -23.76 -25.98 -2.32
C ALA A 275 -23.23 -25.23 -1.07
N PRO A 276 -23.55 -25.71 0.14
CA PRO A 276 -23.02 -25.13 1.36
C PRO A 276 -21.51 -25.36 1.38
N ASN A 277 -20.75 -24.27 1.25
CA ASN A 277 -19.37 -24.26 1.66
C ASN A 277 -19.33 -24.49 3.18
N LEU A 278 -18.32 -25.20 3.67
CA LEU A 278 -18.20 -25.76 5.04
C LEU A 278 -18.15 -24.72 6.17
N GLY A 279 -19.18 -23.89 6.32
CA GLY A 279 -19.31 -22.93 7.41
C GLY A 279 -18.35 -21.75 7.39
N TYR A 280 -17.28 -21.74 6.61
CA TYR A 280 -16.45 -20.56 6.51
C TYR A 280 -16.04 -20.47 5.05
N SER A 281 -15.94 -19.27 4.49
CA SER A 281 -15.15 -19.10 3.28
C SER A 281 -13.71 -19.46 3.64
N ILE A 282 -13.33 -20.69 3.33
CA ILE A 282 -12.01 -21.25 3.62
C ILE A 282 -11.21 -21.17 2.33
N GLY A 283 -10.52 -20.05 2.12
CA GLY A 283 -9.30 -20.03 1.30
C GLY A 283 -8.18 -20.92 1.85
N GLY A 284 -8.38 -21.56 3.01
CA GLY A 284 -7.42 -22.42 3.69
C GLY A 284 -7.51 -23.92 3.34
N GLY A 285 -7.66 -24.32 2.08
CA GLY A 285 -7.62 -25.76 1.75
C GLY A 285 -7.87 -26.19 0.30
N SER A 286 -8.34 -25.31 -0.58
CA SER A 286 -8.84 -25.71 -1.91
C SER A 286 -7.76 -25.83 -2.98
N PHE A 287 -6.63 -26.44 -2.68
CA PHE A 287 -5.78 -27.02 -3.72
C PHE A 287 -6.06 -28.50 -3.67
N GLN A 288 -6.56 -29.10 -4.74
CA GLN A 288 -6.38 -30.53 -4.93
C GLN A 288 -5.52 -30.62 -6.18
N LEU A 289 -4.22 -30.81 -5.96
CA LEU A 289 -3.25 -31.08 -7.02
C LEU A 289 -3.35 -32.56 -7.42
N SER A 290 -3.37 -32.82 -8.72
CA SER A 290 -3.25 -34.15 -9.30
C SER A 290 -1.82 -34.32 -9.80
N PRO A 291 -1.08 -35.37 -9.42
CA PRO A 291 0.22 -35.65 -9.99
C PRO A 291 0.14 -36.40 -11.35
N HIS A 292 -1.05 -36.51 -11.96
CA HIS A 292 -1.31 -37.44 -13.07
C HIS A 292 -1.84 -36.81 -14.38
N ALA A 293 -1.74 -35.49 -14.59
CA ALA A 293 -1.96 -34.93 -15.94
C ALA A 293 -0.67 -34.83 -16.77
N VAL A 294 0.38 -35.56 -16.35
CA VAL A 294 1.72 -35.55 -16.94
C VAL A 294 1.71 -36.29 -18.28
N GLY A 295 1.59 -35.54 -19.39
CA GLY A 295 1.74 -36.05 -20.77
C GLY A 295 0.77 -35.47 -21.80
N THR A 296 -0.21 -34.65 -21.38
CA THR A 296 -1.06 -33.85 -22.29
C THR A 296 -1.23 -32.42 -21.77
N PRO A 297 -0.43 -31.42 -22.19
CA PRO A 297 -0.55 -30.05 -21.67
C PRO A 297 -1.66 -29.28 -22.43
N ASP A 298 -2.46 -28.31 -21.94
CA ASP A 298 -2.81 -27.74 -20.61
C ASP A 298 -4.31 -28.02 -20.32
N ARG A 299 -4.76 -28.01 -19.06
CA ARG A 299 -6.19 -27.84 -18.75
C ARG A 299 -6.46 -27.19 -17.41
N ALA A 300 -7.33 -26.18 -17.43
CA ALA A 300 -8.22 -25.98 -16.29
C ALA A 300 -9.63 -25.41 -16.62
N GLY A 301 -10.30 -25.70 -17.74
CA GLY A 301 -11.72 -25.29 -17.96
C GLY A 301 -12.71 -26.39 -17.60
N PRO A 302 -13.99 -26.31 -18.04
CA PRO A 302 -14.70 -27.55 -18.38
C PRO A 302 -13.73 -28.41 -19.20
N LEU A 303 -13.30 -29.51 -18.58
CA LEU A 303 -12.17 -30.30 -19.06
C LEU A 303 -12.66 -30.98 -20.33
N THR A 304 -12.14 -30.61 -21.50
CA THR A 304 -12.51 -31.29 -22.76
C THR A 304 -11.32 -31.90 -23.45
N ILE A 305 -11.16 -33.22 -23.34
CA ILE A 305 -10.17 -34.06 -24.05
C ILE A 305 -10.66 -34.29 -25.46
N GLY A 306 -11.98 -34.44 -25.62
CA GLY A 306 -12.60 -34.55 -26.94
C GLY A 306 -12.79 -33.19 -27.63
N PRO A 307 -12.92 -33.19 -28.97
CA PRO A 307 -13.37 -32.02 -29.70
C PRO A 307 -14.86 -31.75 -29.46
N HIS A 308 -15.16 -30.64 -28.78
CA HIS A 308 -16.53 -30.09 -28.64
C HIS A 308 -16.78 -28.91 -29.59
N ALA A 309 -16.06 -28.89 -30.71
CA ALA A 309 -16.17 -27.87 -31.74
C ALA A 309 -17.62 -27.75 -32.24
N GLY A 310 -18.22 -26.56 -32.11
CA GLY A 310 -19.61 -26.28 -32.51
C GLY A 310 -20.62 -26.23 -31.36
N ILE A 311 -20.25 -26.69 -30.16
CA ILE A 311 -21.05 -26.50 -28.94
C ILE A 311 -20.64 -25.15 -28.32
N PRO A 312 -21.58 -24.22 -28.06
CA PRO A 312 -21.28 -23.01 -27.32
C PRO A 312 -20.80 -23.36 -25.91
N ASP A 313 -19.68 -22.78 -25.52
CA ASP A 313 -19.19 -22.87 -24.16
C ASP A 313 -20.04 -21.95 -23.28
N ARG A 314 -20.87 -22.55 -22.42
CA ARG A 314 -21.78 -21.81 -21.53
C ARG A 314 -21.06 -21.19 -20.32
N TYR A 315 -19.80 -21.56 -20.09
CA TYR A 315 -18.95 -21.02 -19.02
C TYR A 315 -18.14 -19.82 -19.49
N LEU A 316 -17.76 -19.79 -20.78
CA LEU A 316 -16.94 -18.69 -21.27
C LEU A 316 -17.76 -17.44 -21.15
N SER A 317 -17.25 -16.54 -20.31
CA SER A 317 -18.02 -15.48 -19.70
C SER A 317 -18.92 -14.81 -20.74
N GLY A 318 -20.23 -15.04 -20.64
CA GLY A 318 -21.24 -14.24 -21.31
C GLY A 318 -21.21 -12.78 -20.85
N VAL A 319 -20.18 -12.36 -20.09
CA VAL A 319 -19.81 -10.99 -19.71
C VAL A 319 -19.87 -10.03 -20.89
N PHE A 320 -19.48 -10.46 -22.09
CA PHE A 320 -19.58 -9.62 -23.31
C PHE A 320 -20.84 -9.90 -24.14
N ARG A 321 -21.80 -10.68 -23.61
CA ARG A 321 -23.02 -11.12 -24.30
C ARG A 321 -22.80 -11.84 -25.64
N THR A 322 -21.60 -12.39 -25.84
CA THR A 322 -21.22 -13.15 -27.04
C THR A 322 -20.93 -14.60 -26.65
N PRO A 323 -21.68 -15.60 -27.16
CA PRO A 323 -21.36 -17.01 -26.93
C PRO A 323 -19.98 -17.34 -27.54
N MET A 324 -19.05 -17.84 -26.74
CA MET A 324 -17.76 -18.32 -27.24
C MET A 324 -17.83 -19.83 -27.50
N ARG A 325 -16.99 -20.32 -28.42
CA ARG A 325 -16.87 -21.76 -28.73
C ARG A 325 -15.64 -22.31 -28.03
N TYR A 326 -15.62 -23.62 -27.76
CA TYR A 326 -14.41 -24.32 -27.31
C TYR A 326 -13.25 -24.10 -28.32
N GLU A 327 -12.11 -23.64 -27.83
CA GLU A 327 -10.92 -23.36 -28.63
C GLU A 327 -9.87 -24.47 -28.47
N GLN A 328 -9.53 -25.14 -29.57
CA GLN A 328 -8.50 -26.18 -29.59
C GLN A 328 -7.10 -25.57 -29.48
N MET A 329 -6.24 -26.16 -28.66
CA MET A 329 -4.82 -25.81 -28.60
C MET A 329 -4.03 -26.54 -29.70
N ASP A 330 -2.89 -25.99 -30.10
CA ASP A 330 -2.02 -26.61 -31.12
C ASP A 330 -1.51 -27.96 -30.60
N ALA A 331 -2.12 -29.05 -31.09
CA ALA A 331 -1.86 -30.41 -30.64
C ALA A 331 -0.40 -30.86 -30.83
N SER A 332 0.40 -30.17 -31.63
CA SER A 332 1.84 -30.43 -31.77
C SER A 332 2.67 -29.91 -30.59
N LYS A 333 2.11 -28.98 -29.80
CA LYS A 333 2.75 -28.34 -28.65
C LYS A 333 1.99 -28.57 -27.34
N HIS A 334 0.65 -28.53 -27.38
CA HIS A 334 -0.29 -28.68 -26.26
C HIS A 334 -1.53 -29.44 -26.73
N SER A 335 -1.81 -30.61 -26.16
CA SER A 335 -2.99 -31.42 -26.48
C SER A 335 -4.19 -31.11 -25.55
N GLY A 336 -5.19 -30.40 -26.08
CA GLY A 336 -6.43 -30.12 -25.33
C GLY A 336 -7.21 -28.91 -25.86
N PHE A 337 -8.06 -28.37 -24.99
CA PHE A 337 -8.87 -27.17 -25.24
C PHE A 337 -8.72 -26.16 -24.11
N ARG A 338 -8.90 -24.88 -24.44
CA ARG A 338 -8.72 -23.75 -23.51
C ARG A 338 -9.61 -23.86 -22.26
N GLN A 339 -9.03 -23.45 -21.13
CA GLN A 339 -9.71 -23.31 -19.86
C GLN A 339 -10.71 -22.15 -19.78
N VAL A 340 -11.81 -22.38 -19.05
CA VAL A 340 -12.76 -21.33 -18.68
C VAL A 340 -12.79 -20.98 -17.19
N PHE A 341 -12.41 -21.90 -16.28
CA PHE A 341 -12.43 -21.59 -14.85
C PHE A 341 -11.49 -20.42 -14.48
N SER A 342 -10.32 -20.29 -15.12
CA SER A 342 -9.44 -19.13 -14.93
C SER A 342 -9.99 -17.82 -15.49
N THR A 343 -11.11 -17.87 -16.22
CA THR A 343 -11.84 -16.68 -16.68
C THR A 343 -13.04 -16.35 -15.78
N ARG A 344 -13.22 -17.11 -14.69
CA ARG A 344 -14.32 -16.99 -13.73
C ARG A 344 -13.84 -16.49 -12.38
N ALA A 345 -14.65 -15.67 -11.73
CA ALA A 345 -14.36 -15.14 -10.40
C ALA A 345 -14.18 -16.22 -9.32
N GLU A 346 -14.85 -17.37 -9.46
CA GLU A 346 -14.75 -18.52 -8.54
C GLU A 346 -13.31 -19.00 -8.37
N PHE A 347 -12.47 -18.89 -9.41
CA PHE A 347 -11.05 -19.20 -9.28
C PHE A 347 -10.37 -18.31 -8.22
N CYS A 348 -10.66 -17.01 -8.24
CA CYS A 348 -10.11 -16.06 -7.29
C CYS A 348 -10.60 -16.28 -5.86
N SER A 349 -11.81 -16.82 -5.67
CA SER A 349 -12.39 -17.09 -4.35
C SER A 349 -11.57 -18.04 -3.47
N ALA A 350 -10.79 -18.94 -4.09
CA ALA A 350 -9.90 -19.87 -3.39
C ALA A 350 -8.79 -19.15 -2.60
N CYS A 351 -8.47 -17.91 -2.95
CA CYS A 351 -7.44 -17.10 -2.31
C CYS A 351 -8.00 -15.80 -1.72
N HIS A 352 -9.06 -15.23 -2.31
CA HIS A 352 -9.59 -13.90 -2.01
C HIS A 352 -10.94 -13.94 -1.25
N ASP A 353 -11.09 -14.94 -0.40
CA ASP A 353 -12.18 -15.08 0.58
C ASP A 353 -11.67 -15.87 1.79
N VAL A 354 -10.94 -15.18 2.66
CA VAL A 354 -10.13 -15.76 3.74
C VAL A 354 -10.78 -15.49 5.09
N THR A 355 -11.01 -16.56 5.84
CA THR A 355 -11.54 -16.49 7.20
C THR A 355 -10.56 -17.08 8.18
N ASN A 356 -10.39 -16.47 9.36
CA ASN A 356 -9.60 -17.05 10.43
C ASN A 356 -10.20 -18.41 10.85
N PRO A 357 -9.48 -19.54 10.77
CA PRO A 357 -10.02 -20.87 11.03
C PRO A 357 -9.79 -21.29 12.49
N LEU A 358 -9.10 -20.48 13.28
CA LEU A 358 -8.64 -20.86 14.61
C LEU A 358 -9.83 -21.12 15.53
N THR A 359 -9.87 -22.33 16.08
CA THR A 359 -10.96 -22.80 16.95
C THR A 359 -10.63 -22.58 18.43
N ILE A 360 -10.21 -21.37 18.76
CA ILE A 360 -9.79 -20.97 20.11
C ILE A 360 -10.49 -19.70 20.58
N LYS A 361 -10.40 -19.43 21.88
CA LYS A 361 -10.66 -18.11 22.46
C LYS A 361 -9.38 -17.31 22.60
N ASN A 362 -9.44 -16.02 22.29
CA ASN A 362 -8.35 -15.09 22.57
C ASN A 362 -8.25 -14.76 24.08
N ARG A 363 -7.27 -13.92 24.44
CA ARG A 363 -7.00 -13.51 25.82
C ARG A 363 -8.16 -12.78 26.53
N VAL A 364 -9.10 -12.21 25.78
CA VAL A 364 -10.31 -11.56 26.33
C VAL A 364 -11.54 -12.49 26.33
N GLY A 365 -11.34 -13.78 26.06
CA GLY A 365 -12.38 -14.81 26.14
C GLY A 365 -13.34 -14.84 24.95
N ARG A 366 -13.00 -14.16 23.85
CA ARG A 366 -13.81 -14.12 22.62
C ARG A 366 -13.31 -15.16 21.62
N TRP A 367 -14.26 -15.78 20.92
CA TRP A 367 -13.96 -16.70 19.83
C TRP A 367 -13.34 -15.94 18.67
N VAL A 368 -12.24 -16.44 18.11
CA VAL A 368 -11.52 -15.78 17.00
C VAL A 368 -11.87 -16.36 15.64
N GLY A 369 -12.21 -17.65 15.59
CA GLY A 369 -12.58 -18.33 14.37
C GLY A 369 -13.82 -17.70 13.73
N GLY A 370 -13.80 -17.51 12.42
CA GLY A 370 -14.86 -16.81 11.70
C GLY A 370 -14.56 -15.34 11.41
N PHE A 371 -13.49 -14.76 11.97
CA PHE A 371 -13.08 -13.39 11.64
C PHE A 371 -12.74 -13.27 10.13
N PRO A 372 -13.38 -12.35 9.38
CA PRO A 372 -13.10 -12.16 7.96
C PRO A 372 -11.78 -11.42 7.73
N ILE A 373 -10.76 -12.13 7.25
CA ILE A 373 -9.45 -11.53 6.91
C ILE A 373 -9.53 -10.86 5.52
N GLU A 374 -10.17 -11.52 4.56
CA GLU A 374 -10.42 -10.97 3.23
C GLU A 374 -11.76 -11.46 2.68
N ARG A 375 -12.53 -10.59 2.04
CA ARG A 375 -13.86 -10.90 1.48
C ARG A 375 -14.06 -10.42 0.05
N THR A 376 -12.99 -10.10 -0.67
CA THR A 376 -13.01 -9.49 -2.00
C THR A 376 -13.95 -10.20 -2.98
N TYR A 377 -13.94 -11.55 -3.00
CA TYR A 377 -14.85 -12.31 -3.84
C TYR A 377 -16.32 -12.22 -3.39
N ALA A 378 -16.59 -12.36 -2.10
CA ALA A 378 -17.94 -12.26 -1.55
C ALA A 378 -18.54 -10.87 -1.81
N GLU A 379 -17.76 -9.81 -1.58
CA GLU A 379 -18.10 -8.42 -1.88
C GLU A 379 -18.47 -8.25 -3.36
N TRP A 380 -17.65 -8.76 -4.30
CA TRP A 380 -17.97 -8.74 -5.73
C TRP A 380 -19.22 -9.55 -6.09
N SER A 381 -19.37 -10.74 -5.50
CA SER A 381 -20.48 -11.65 -5.84
C SER A 381 -21.86 -11.07 -5.52
N SER A 382 -21.91 -10.08 -4.61
CA SER A 382 -23.12 -9.34 -4.21
C SER A 382 -23.33 -8.01 -4.94
N SER A 383 -22.40 -7.61 -5.81
CA SER A 383 -22.39 -6.30 -6.49
C SER A 383 -23.24 -6.28 -7.77
N ARG A 384 -23.37 -5.12 -8.43
CA ARG A 384 -24.01 -5.05 -9.76
C ARG A 384 -23.32 -5.84 -10.87
N TYR A 385 -22.07 -6.24 -10.66
CA TYR A 385 -21.23 -6.85 -11.70
C TYR A 385 -21.46 -8.35 -11.85
N ALA A 386 -21.89 -9.04 -10.77
CA ALA A 386 -21.96 -10.50 -10.73
C ALA A 386 -23.35 -11.03 -11.13
N ASP A 387 -23.44 -11.65 -12.31
CA ASP A 387 -24.65 -12.34 -12.79
C ASP A 387 -24.82 -13.69 -12.07
N ARG A 388 -25.54 -13.71 -10.95
CA ARG A 388 -25.67 -14.89 -10.08
C ARG A 388 -27.08 -15.06 -9.51
N PRO A 389 -27.53 -16.31 -9.27
CA PRO A 389 -28.78 -16.59 -8.58
C PRO A 389 -28.83 -15.90 -7.22
N GLY A 390 -29.94 -15.22 -6.95
CA GLY A 390 -30.16 -14.51 -5.68
C GLY A 390 -29.47 -13.15 -5.56
N ASN A 391 -28.59 -12.77 -6.49
CA ASN A 391 -28.01 -11.42 -6.48
C ASN A 391 -29.04 -10.39 -6.99
N ARG A 392 -29.65 -9.65 -6.05
CA ARG A 392 -30.66 -8.62 -6.35
C ARG A 392 -30.06 -7.34 -6.93
N ASN A 393 -28.75 -7.14 -6.80
CA ASN A 393 -28.07 -5.92 -7.23
C ASN A 393 -27.55 -6.01 -8.67
N PHE A 394 -27.54 -7.20 -9.26
CA PHE A 394 -27.01 -7.43 -10.61
C PHE A 394 -27.62 -6.51 -11.65
N ASP A 395 -26.77 -5.84 -12.42
CA ASP A 395 -27.17 -5.05 -13.59
C ASP A 395 -26.57 -5.68 -14.86
N PRO A 396 -27.40 -6.14 -15.81
CA PRO A 396 -26.90 -6.75 -17.04
C PRO A 396 -26.05 -5.80 -17.88
N ALA A 397 -26.19 -4.47 -17.75
CA ALA A 397 -25.33 -3.49 -18.43
C ALA A 397 -23.90 -3.50 -17.90
N PHE A 398 -23.70 -3.91 -16.64
CA PHE A 398 -22.41 -3.89 -15.93
C PHE A 398 -21.87 -5.29 -15.61
N LYS A 399 -22.33 -6.36 -16.27
CA LYS A 399 -21.81 -7.71 -16.05
C LYS A 399 -20.28 -7.78 -16.20
N ARG A 400 -19.54 -8.23 -15.17
CA ARG A 400 -18.09 -8.55 -15.17
C ARG A 400 -17.74 -9.68 -14.21
N ASP A 401 -16.74 -10.47 -14.61
CA ASP A 401 -16.00 -11.38 -13.72
C ASP A 401 -14.67 -10.76 -13.25
N CYS A 402 -14.09 -11.27 -12.15
CA CYS A 402 -12.85 -10.75 -11.56
C CYS A 402 -11.74 -10.56 -12.58
N GLN A 403 -11.49 -11.55 -13.45
CA GLN A 403 -10.42 -11.50 -14.45
C GLN A 403 -10.72 -10.51 -15.57
N THR A 404 -12.00 -10.35 -15.95
CA THR A 404 -12.36 -9.33 -16.94
C THR A 404 -12.12 -7.91 -16.43
N CYS A 405 -12.13 -7.69 -15.11
CA CYS A 405 -11.71 -6.43 -14.50
C CYS A 405 -10.19 -6.34 -14.26
N HIS A 406 -9.56 -7.39 -13.72
CA HIS A 406 -8.18 -7.35 -13.24
C HIS A 406 -7.12 -7.76 -14.30
N MET A 407 -7.53 -8.43 -15.37
CA MET A 407 -6.67 -8.97 -16.43
C MET A 407 -7.06 -8.43 -17.82
N GLN A 408 -7.74 -7.28 -17.86
CA GLN A 408 -7.92 -6.49 -19.08
C GLN A 408 -7.14 -5.18 -19.03
N GLN A 409 -6.21 -5.09 -18.09
CA GLN A 409 -5.33 -3.95 -17.95
C GLN A 409 -4.12 -4.09 -18.85
N ASP A 410 -3.79 -3.05 -19.61
CA ASP A 410 -2.55 -2.94 -20.37
C ASP A 410 -2.03 -1.50 -20.26
N TYR A 411 -0.91 -1.21 -20.90
CA TYR A 411 -0.31 0.12 -20.99
C TYR A 411 -1.34 1.18 -21.42
N GLY A 412 -1.50 2.23 -20.62
CA GLY A 412 -2.49 3.29 -20.84
C GLY A 412 -3.96 2.86 -20.70
N GLN A 413 -4.23 1.61 -20.34
CA GLN A 413 -5.59 1.04 -20.25
C GLN A 413 -5.79 0.37 -18.89
N PRO A 414 -6.07 1.14 -17.81
CA PRO A 414 -6.30 0.55 -16.50
C PRO A 414 -7.58 -0.29 -16.47
N GLY A 415 -7.60 -1.36 -15.67
CA GLY A 415 -8.75 -2.26 -15.54
C GLY A 415 -9.70 -1.85 -14.41
N THR A 416 -10.73 -1.04 -14.71
CA THR A 416 -11.76 -0.59 -13.76
C THR A 416 -13.13 -0.52 -14.44
N ALA A 417 -14.21 -0.41 -13.68
CA ALA A 417 -15.53 -0.18 -14.29
C ALA A 417 -15.61 1.19 -15.02
N ASN A 418 -14.83 2.20 -14.61
CA ASN A 418 -14.85 3.50 -15.29
C ASN A 418 -14.13 3.48 -16.66
N THR A 419 -13.22 2.53 -16.87
CA THR A 419 -12.45 2.41 -18.12
C THR A 419 -12.89 1.25 -19.00
N LEU A 420 -13.49 0.21 -18.43
CA LEU A 420 -13.97 -0.97 -19.15
C LEU A 420 -15.41 -0.81 -19.67
N TYR A 421 -16.03 0.34 -19.45
CA TYR A 421 -17.36 0.67 -19.96
C TYR A 421 -17.33 1.99 -20.71
N ARG A 422 -18.09 2.07 -21.80
CA ARG A 422 -18.31 3.30 -22.55
C ARG A 422 -19.76 3.33 -22.98
N ASP A 423 -20.46 4.45 -22.73
CA ASP A 423 -21.86 4.63 -23.11
C ASP A 423 -22.77 3.48 -22.59
N ASN A 424 -22.53 3.01 -21.36
CA ASN A 424 -23.18 1.84 -20.73
C ASN A 424 -23.03 0.51 -21.49
N ALA A 425 -22.01 0.40 -22.35
CA ALA A 425 -21.65 -0.83 -23.04
C ALA A 425 -20.27 -1.33 -22.58
N PRO A 426 -20.08 -2.65 -22.38
CA PRO A 426 -18.79 -3.21 -22.03
C PRO A 426 -17.79 -3.04 -23.18
N ARG A 427 -16.56 -2.61 -22.88
CA ARG A 427 -15.45 -2.75 -23.81
C ARG A 427 -15.19 -4.23 -24.14
N PRO A 428 -14.90 -4.58 -25.40
CA PRO A 428 -14.55 -5.94 -25.79
C PRO A 428 -13.20 -6.35 -25.18
N PRO A 429 -12.96 -7.65 -24.97
CA PRO A 429 -11.68 -8.13 -24.50
C PRO A 429 -10.58 -7.90 -25.55
N MET A 430 -9.32 -7.85 -25.08
CA MET A 430 -8.17 -7.83 -25.97
C MET A 430 -8.13 -9.09 -26.84
N VAL A 431 -7.62 -8.98 -28.06
CA VAL A 431 -7.41 -10.11 -28.97
C VAL A 431 -5.95 -10.13 -29.36
N ASP A 432 -5.24 -11.20 -28.99
CA ASP A 432 -3.82 -11.34 -29.30
C ASP A 432 -3.36 -12.81 -29.29
N ARG A 433 -2.09 -13.04 -29.64
CA ARG A 433 -1.42 -14.34 -29.60
C ARG A 433 -0.83 -14.56 -28.22
N ALA A 434 -1.25 -15.64 -27.56
CA ALA A 434 -0.69 -16.03 -26.26
C ALA A 434 0.72 -16.65 -26.36
N ALA A 435 1.12 -17.15 -27.53
CA ALA A 435 2.39 -17.80 -27.77
C ALA A 435 2.93 -17.59 -29.19
N THR A 436 4.24 -17.74 -29.36
CA THR A 436 4.89 -17.71 -30.68
C THR A 436 4.35 -18.80 -31.60
N GLY A 437 3.76 -18.39 -32.72
CA GLY A 437 3.15 -19.28 -33.72
C GLY A 437 1.70 -19.70 -33.44
N ALA A 438 1.09 -19.26 -32.33
CA ALA A 438 -0.32 -19.54 -32.03
C ALA A 438 -1.28 -18.60 -32.79
N PRO A 439 -2.53 -19.02 -33.05
CA PRO A 439 -3.57 -18.13 -33.56
C PRO A 439 -3.91 -17.02 -32.55
N ALA A 440 -4.38 -15.87 -33.05
CA ALA A 440 -4.89 -14.79 -32.20
C ALA A 440 -6.26 -15.16 -31.62
N ARG A 441 -6.47 -14.84 -30.34
CA ARG A 441 -7.68 -15.17 -29.58
C ARG A 441 -7.90 -14.13 -28.46
N THR A 442 -9.01 -14.24 -27.74
CA THR A 442 -9.22 -13.42 -26.54
C THR A 442 -8.06 -13.59 -25.56
N TYR A 443 -7.41 -12.47 -25.24
CA TYR A 443 -6.22 -12.38 -24.41
C TYR A 443 -6.56 -11.67 -23.09
N PHE A 444 -6.07 -12.23 -21.98
CA PHE A 444 -6.12 -11.63 -20.66
C PHE A 444 -4.68 -11.39 -20.21
N THR A 445 -4.37 -10.17 -19.80
CA THR A 445 -3.02 -9.78 -19.38
C THR A 445 -2.68 -10.34 -18.02
N HIS A 446 -1.40 -10.59 -17.78
CA HIS A 446 -0.92 -11.22 -16.55
C HIS A 446 -0.24 -10.23 -15.60
N HIS A 447 -0.61 -8.94 -15.65
CA HIS A 447 0.02 -7.90 -14.81
C HIS A 447 -0.28 -8.01 -13.31
N PHE A 448 -1.46 -8.50 -12.90
CA PHE A 448 -1.80 -8.84 -11.50
C PHE A 448 -1.29 -7.86 -10.42
N ILE A 449 -1.79 -6.62 -10.45
CA ILE A 449 -1.22 -5.52 -9.66
C ILE A 449 -1.98 -5.18 -8.37
N GLY A 450 -3.28 -5.49 -8.31
CA GLY A 450 -4.16 -4.97 -7.26
C GLY A 450 -4.06 -3.44 -7.08
N GLY A 451 -4.33 -2.95 -5.88
CA GLY A 451 -4.07 -1.55 -5.49
C GLY A 451 -2.67 -1.33 -4.90
N ASN A 452 -1.69 -2.21 -5.16
CA ASN A 452 -0.39 -2.14 -4.48
C ASN A 452 0.66 -1.40 -5.32
N ALA A 453 0.79 -0.09 -5.08
CA ALA A 453 1.75 0.77 -5.77
C ALA A 453 3.13 0.81 -5.09
N TYR A 454 3.35 0.05 -4.03
CA TYR A 454 4.55 0.15 -3.19
C TYR A 454 5.39 -1.13 -3.19
N VAL A 455 4.77 -2.26 -2.86
CA VAL A 455 5.50 -3.53 -2.64
C VAL A 455 6.20 -4.02 -3.92
N THR A 456 5.53 -3.95 -5.07
CA THR A 456 6.13 -4.37 -6.36
C THR A 456 7.34 -3.52 -6.74
N ARG A 457 7.34 -2.22 -6.43
CA ARG A 457 8.50 -1.34 -6.62
C ARG A 457 9.63 -1.72 -5.68
N MET A 458 9.30 -2.04 -4.42
CA MET A 458 10.27 -2.36 -3.38
C MET A 458 11.07 -3.63 -3.72
N ILE A 459 10.41 -4.67 -4.23
CA ILE A 459 11.05 -5.99 -4.47
C ILE A 459 11.43 -6.22 -5.95
N GLY A 460 10.79 -5.52 -6.88
CA GLY A 460 11.07 -5.60 -8.32
C GLY A 460 10.60 -6.91 -8.98
N SER A 461 11.28 -7.25 -10.07
CA SER A 461 11.10 -8.50 -10.83
C SER A 461 11.32 -9.71 -9.95
N ASP A 462 10.48 -10.72 -10.13
CA ASP A 462 10.66 -12.00 -9.47
C ASP A 462 11.71 -12.87 -10.19
N THR A 463 11.71 -12.85 -11.52
CA THR A 463 12.71 -13.53 -12.35
C THR A 463 13.33 -12.60 -13.41
N ASP A 464 14.50 -12.94 -13.96
CA ASP A 464 15.04 -12.25 -15.14
C ASP A 464 14.44 -12.77 -16.45
N GLU A 465 14.95 -12.25 -17.57
CA GLU A 465 14.57 -12.66 -18.93
C GLU A 465 15.02 -14.09 -19.30
N ALA A 466 15.82 -14.76 -18.48
CA ALA A 466 16.15 -16.17 -18.65
C ALA A 466 15.34 -17.06 -17.68
N GLY A 467 14.45 -16.46 -16.89
CA GLY A 467 13.64 -17.10 -15.86
C GLY A 467 14.42 -17.51 -14.61
N ASN A 468 15.63 -16.97 -14.40
CA ASN A 468 16.34 -17.13 -13.15
C ASN A 468 15.75 -16.21 -12.10
N VAL A 469 15.64 -16.70 -10.87
CA VAL A 469 15.13 -15.93 -9.74
C VAL A 469 16.03 -14.75 -9.43
N GLN A 470 15.41 -13.57 -9.31
CA GLN A 470 16.07 -12.36 -8.87
C GLN A 470 16.17 -12.29 -7.34
N PRO A 471 17.22 -11.65 -6.81
CA PRO A 471 17.41 -11.53 -5.37
C PRO A 471 16.36 -10.61 -4.74
N TYR A 472 16.11 -10.77 -3.43
CA TYR A 472 15.13 -10.00 -2.67
C TYR A 472 15.63 -9.76 -1.23
N PRO A 473 15.09 -8.76 -0.49
CA PRO A 473 15.46 -8.53 0.91
C PRO A 473 15.12 -9.72 1.82
N GLU A 474 16.05 -10.13 2.68
CA GLU A 474 15.87 -11.31 3.52
C GLU A 474 15.43 -10.90 4.92
N LEU A 475 14.36 -11.51 5.44
CA LEU A 475 13.87 -11.21 6.78
C LEU A 475 14.79 -11.87 7.81
N SER A 476 15.30 -11.10 8.76
CA SER A 476 16.12 -11.64 9.84
C SER A 476 15.31 -12.53 10.77
N ALA A 477 15.90 -13.63 11.23
CA ALA A 477 15.32 -14.45 12.29
C ALA A 477 15.19 -13.70 13.63
N PHE A 478 15.91 -12.59 13.80
CA PHE A 478 15.82 -11.74 14.99
C PHE A 478 14.71 -10.69 14.91
N SER A 479 14.01 -10.57 13.78
CA SER A 479 12.82 -9.71 13.67
C SER A 479 11.84 -10.02 14.79
N PHE A 480 11.27 -9.04 15.47
CA PHE A 480 10.40 -9.23 16.64
C PHE A 480 11.03 -10.03 17.79
N SER A 481 12.34 -10.01 17.99
CA SER A 481 12.97 -10.68 19.14
C SER A 481 13.11 -9.78 20.36
N SER A 482 13.10 -8.46 20.18
CA SER A 482 13.33 -7.50 21.26
C SER A 482 12.04 -7.00 21.89
N SER A 483 12.04 -6.91 23.22
CA SER A 483 10.99 -6.24 24.00
C SER A 483 11.16 -4.73 24.09
N ASP A 484 12.31 -4.18 23.67
CA ASP A 484 12.55 -2.75 23.61
C ASP A 484 12.07 -2.23 22.25
N GLU A 485 11.00 -1.42 22.24
CA GLU A 485 10.44 -0.81 21.03
C GLU A 485 11.44 0.07 20.25
N LYS A 486 12.55 0.46 20.86
CA LYS A 486 13.64 1.21 20.19
C LYS A 486 14.70 0.31 19.55
N SER A 487 14.61 -1.01 19.77
CA SER A 487 15.47 -1.97 19.09
C SER A 487 14.99 -2.15 17.66
N VAL A 488 15.94 -2.22 16.72
CA VAL A 488 15.67 -2.57 15.31
C VAL A 488 15.05 -3.98 15.19
N TYR A 489 15.25 -4.81 16.21
CA TYR A 489 14.72 -6.17 16.31
C TYR A 489 13.36 -6.25 17.01
N SER A 490 12.74 -5.13 17.38
CA SER A 490 11.36 -5.11 17.91
C SER A 490 10.32 -5.31 16.81
N ASN A 491 10.66 -4.92 15.58
CA ASN A 491 9.82 -5.03 14.38
C ASN A 491 10.46 -5.96 13.33
N ALA A 492 9.93 -5.95 12.11
CA ALA A 492 10.55 -6.61 10.96
C ALA A 492 11.92 -6.00 10.66
N TYR A 493 12.99 -6.80 10.73
CA TYR A 493 14.34 -6.36 10.38
C TYR A 493 14.82 -7.10 9.14
N TRP A 494 15.05 -6.37 8.06
CA TRP A 494 15.48 -6.90 6.78
C TRP A 494 16.98 -6.76 6.63
N VAL A 495 17.65 -7.89 6.42
CA VAL A 495 19.05 -7.93 6.00
C VAL A 495 19.12 -7.98 4.49
N HIS A 496 20.24 -7.51 3.94
CA HIS A 496 20.46 -7.46 2.49
C HIS A 496 19.38 -6.66 1.74
N SER A 497 18.93 -5.55 2.32
CA SER A 497 17.90 -4.69 1.73
C SER A 497 18.33 -4.06 0.40
N GLU A 498 19.62 -4.04 0.10
CA GLU A 498 20.20 -3.65 -1.20
C GLU A 498 19.94 -4.67 -2.31
N ARG A 499 19.63 -5.93 -1.97
CA ARG A 499 19.42 -7.01 -2.93
C ARG A 499 17.95 -7.07 -3.35
N ARG A 500 17.62 -6.47 -4.50
CA ARG A 500 16.26 -6.41 -5.06
C ARG A 500 16.28 -6.75 -6.54
N GLY A 501 15.13 -7.15 -7.08
CA GLY A 501 14.96 -7.36 -8.51
C GLY A 501 14.88 -6.04 -9.28
N ALA A 502 15.01 -6.12 -10.61
CA ALA A 502 14.85 -4.97 -11.50
C ALA A 502 13.47 -4.31 -11.33
N VAL A 503 13.39 -2.98 -11.43
CA VAL A 503 12.11 -2.27 -11.31
C VAL A 503 11.17 -2.68 -12.45
N THR A 504 9.94 -3.01 -12.10
CA THR A 504 8.88 -3.39 -13.04
C THR A 504 7.80 -2.33 -13.12
N GLN A 505 6.98 -2.43 -14.16
CA GLN A 505 5.89 -1.51 -14.46
C GLN A 505 4.74 -1.56 -13.43
N GLN A 506 4.71 -2.58 -12.57
CA GLN A 506 3.52 -2.96 -11.81
C GLN A 506 3.08 -1.89 -10.80
N ALA A 507 4.04 -1.20 -10.17
CA ALA A 507 3.74 -0.10 -9.25
C ALA A 507 3.02 1.06 -9.96
N ARG A 508 3.47 1.41 -11.17
CA ARG A 508 2.85 2.47 -11.97
C ARG A 508 1.48 2.05 -12.51
N LEU A 509 1.35 0.81 -12.96
CA LEU A 509 0.08 0.22 -13.36
C LEU A 509 -0.93 0.24 -12.20
N ALA A 510 -0.49 0.04 -10.95
CA ALA A 510 -1.37 0.08 -9.77
C ALA A 510 -1.88 1.49 -9.52
N TRP A 511 -1.00 2.50 -9.65
CA TRP A 511 -1.41 3.88 -9.63
C TRP A 511 -2.41 4.17 -10.75
N ASP A 512 -2.13 3.78 -12.00
CA ASP A 512 -3.07 3.96 -13.12
C ASP A 512 -4.46 3.40 -12.87
N ARG A 513 -4.51 2.25 -12.22
CA ARG A 513 -5.78 1.66 -11.82
C ARG A 513 -6.47 2.49 -10.75
N LEU A 514 -5.76 2.86 -9.69
CA LEU A 514 -6.31 3.63 -8.56
C LEU A 514 -6.94 4.95 -9.03
N ARG A 515 -6.32 5.70 -9.95
CA ARG A 515 -6.90 6.96 -10.50
C ARG A 515 -8.23 6.81 -11.24
N ASN A 516 -8.71 5.58 -11.42
CA ASN A 516 -9.93 5.28 -12.15
C ASN A 516 -10.94 4.47 -11.31
N VAL A 517 -10.76 4.38 -9.98
CA VAL A 517 -11.66 3.59 -9.12
C VAL A 517 -12.76 4.39 -8.43
N LEU A 518 -12.62 5.71 -8.31
CA LEU A 518 -13.57 6.57 -7.59
C LEU A 518 -14.09 7.70 -8.46
N ASP A 519 -15.26 8.22 -8.11
CA ASP A 519 -15.69 9.57 -8.48
C ASP A 519 -15.63 10.47 -7.25
N LEU A 520 -15.09 11.68 -7.42
CA LEU A 520 -15.06 12.74 -6.42
C LEU A 520 -15.80 13.98 -6.91
N SER A 521 -16.61 14.57 -6.04
CA SER A 521 -17.17 15.90 -6.24
C SER A 521 -16.93 16.78 -5.01
N VAL A 522 -16.68 18.07 -5.27
CA VAL A 522 -16.58 19.12 -4.25
C VAL A 522 -17.42 20.30 -4.72
N SER A 523 -18.17 20.89 -3.80
CA SER A 523 -19.04 22.03 -4.09
C SER A 523 -19.25 22.90 -2.86
N GLY A 524 -19.63 24.14 -3.07
CA GLY A 524 -19.98 25.09 -2.01
C GLY A 524 -20.57 26.37 -2.61
N PRO A 525 -20.77 27.43 -1.83
CA PRO A 525 -21.05 28.75 -2.37
C PRO A 525 -19.94 29.20 -3.35
N SER A 526 -20.33 29.79 -4.48
CA SER A 526 -19.38 30.40 -5.43
C SER A 526 -18.91 31.80 -4.99
N HIS A 527 -19.63 32.41 -4.03
CA HIS A 527 -19.35 33.72 -3.45
C HIS A 527 -19.44 33.65 -1.93
N ALA A 528 -18.61 34.44 -1.24
CA ALA A 528 -18.66 34.63 0.20
C ALA A 528 -18.07 35.98 0.62
N THR A 529 -18.45 36.48 1.79
CA THR A 529 -17.79 37.64 2.40
C THR A 529 -16.56 37.21 3.20
N ALA A 530 -15.59 38.11 3.38
CA ALA A 530 -14.57 37.95 4.41
C ALA A 530 -15.21 37.84 5.81
N ASP A 531 -14.46 37.32 6.78
CA ASP A 531 -14.93 37.07 8.15
C ASP A 531 -16.14 36.10 8.21
N SER A 532 -16.08 35.02 7.45
CA SER A 532 -17.17 34.05 7.36
C SER A 532 -16.69 32.61 7.45
N ARG A 533 -17.63 31.70 7.70
CA ARG A 533 -17.43 30.25 7.59
C ARG A 533 -18.27 29.74 6.43
N VAL A 534 -17.61 29.20 5.41
CA VAL A 534 -18.26 28.80 4.16
C VAL A 534 -18.32 27.28 4.08
N PRO A 535 -19.52 26.66 4.11
CA PRO A 535 -19.65 25.21 4.06
C PRO A 535 -19.18 24.66 2.72
N VAL A 536 -18.53 23.49 2.77
CA VAL A 536 -18.09 22.72 1.61
C VAL A 536 -18.72 21.34 1.70
N ARG A 537 -19.33 20.90 0.60
CA ARG A 537 -19.87 19.56 0.42
C ARG A 537 -18.90 18.74 -0.43
N VAL A 538 -18.52 17.58 0.08
CA VAL A 538 -17.67 16.61 -0.64
C VAL A 538 -18.43 15.30 -0.78
N SER A 539 -18.44 14.70 -1.97
CA SER A 539 -18.99 13.35 -2.16
C SER A 539 -17.96 12.45 -2.83
N VAL A 540 -17.79 11.24 -2.29
CA VAL A 540 -16.88 10.22 -2.82
C VAL A 540 -17.70 8.97 -3.11
N THR A 541 -17.58 8.43 -4.33
CA THR A 541 -18.32 7.26 -4.77
C THR A 541 -17.37 6.18 -5.28
N ASN A 542 -17.57 4.94 -4.83
CA ASN A 542 -16.93 3.78 -5.42
C ASN A 542 -17.68 3.35 -6.70
N SER A 543 -17.31 3.97 -7.81
CA SER A 543 -17.90 3.71 -9.13
C SER A 543 -17.11 2.73 -9.98
N GLY A 544 -15.81 2.61 -9.72
CA GLY A 544 -14.86 1.87 -10.54
C GLY A 544 -14.43 0.50 -9.98
N SER A 545 -14.64 0.22 -8.68
CA SER A 545 -14.29 -1.06 -8.04
C SER A 545 -15.46 -2.03 -8.00
N GLY A 546 -15.18 -3.32 -8.22
CA GLY A 546 -16.18 -4.39 -8.16
C GLY A 546 -16.51 -4.88 -6.76
N HIS A 547 -15.75 -4.45 -5.76
CA HIS A 547 -15.77 -4.86 -4.35
C HIS A 547 -15.50 -3.63 -3.48
N ASN A 548 -15.38 -3.78 -2.16
CA ASN A 548 -15.19 -2.65 -1.27
C ASN A 548 -13.87 -1.91 -1.58
N PHE A 549 -13.86 -0.59 -1.35
CA PHE A 549 -12.69 0.28 -1.48
C PHE A 549 -12.35 0.94 -0.15
N PRO A 550 -11.09 0.92 0.31
CA PRO A 550 -9.96 0.16 -0.24
C PRO A 550 -10.17 -1.37 -0.17
N THR A 551 -9.54 -2.12 -1.07
CA THR A 551 -9.68 -3.59 -1.24
C THR A 551 -8.47 -4.38 -0.74
N GLY A 552 -8.63 -5.69 -0.52
CA GLY A 552 -7.60 -6.62 -0.04
C GLY A 552 -7.54 -6.61 1.49
N PHE A 553 -6.34 -6.85 2.06
CA PHE A 553 -6.05 -6.77 3.50
C PHE A 553 -6.55 -5.45 4.12
N PRO A 554 -7.74 -5.44 4.74
CA PRO A 554 -8.47 -4.20 4.98
C PRO A 554 -7.95 -3.44 6.20
N GLU A 555 -7.32 -4.11 7.17
CA GLU A 555 -6.73 -3.49 8.36
C GLU A 555 -5.37 -2.86 8.10
N GLY A 556 -4.67 -3.27 7.05
CA GLY A 556 -3.38 -2.70 6.67
C GLY A 556 -3.44 -1.61 5.62
N ARG A 557 -4.62 -1.34 5.04
CA ARG A 557 -4.81 -0.36 3.97
C ARG A 557 -5.61 0.83 4.48
N ALA A 558 -5.21 2.01 4.05
CA ALA A 558 -5.91 3.23 4.38
C ALA A 558 -6.16 4.04 3.12
N ALA A 559 -7.38 4.56 2.97
CA ALA A 559 -7.65 5.69 2.12
C ALA A 559 -8.34 6.78 2.94
N TRP A 560 -8.20 8.04 2.55
CA TRP A 560 -8.82 9.14 3.30
C TRP A 560 -9.06 10.35 2.43
N LEU A 561 -10.01 11.18 2.87
CA LEU A 561 -10.29 12.48 2.27
C LEU A 561 -9.42 13.57 2.90
N ALA A 562 -8.71 14.32 2.07
CA ALA A 562 -8.07 15.56 2.42
C ALA A 562 -8.85 16.75 1.86
N VAL A 563 -8.97 17.82 2.67
CA VAL A 563 -9.59 19.09 2.26
C VAL A 563 -8.67 20.23 2.68
N ARG A 564 -8.32 21.09 1.71
CA ARG A 564 -7.44 22.25 1.91
C ARG A 564 -8.07 23.48 1.27
N ALA A 565 -7.75 24.65 1.80
CA ALA A 565 -8.17 25.93 1.23
C ALA A 565 -6.99 26.89 1.18
N THR A 566 -6.86 27.67 0.10
CA THR A 566 -5.79 28.64 -0.11
C THR A 566 -6.37 29.97 -0.58
N ASP A 567 -5.99 31.06 0.07
CA ASP A 567 -6.19 32.41 -0.45
C ASP A 567 -5.20 32.65 -1.60
N LEU A 568 -5.72 32.73 -2.82
CA LEU A 568 -4.90 32.84 -4.02
C LEU A 568 -4.12 34.17 -4.08
N ALA A 569 -4.62 35.25 -3.48
CA ALA A 569 -3.91 36.53 -3.50
C ALA A 569 -2.60 36.46 -2.71
N THR A 570 -2.60 35.76 -1.58
CA THR A 570 -1.46 35.70 -0.65
C THR A 570 -0.71 34.37 -0.69
N GLY A 571 -1.26 33.34 -1.32
CA GLY A 571 -0.78 31.96 -1.24
C GLY A 571 -0.96 31.34 0.15
N ARG A 572 -1.66 32.02 1.06
CA ARG A 572 -1.82 31.57 2.45
C ARG A 572 -2.86 30.48 2.52
N ARG A 573 -2.49 29.34 3.11
CA ARG A 573 -3.42 28.27 3.47
C ARG A 573 -4.37 28.73 4.57
N LEU A 574 -5.66 28.56 4.33
CA LEU A 574 -6.74 28.91 5.24
C LEU A 574 -7.11 27.73 6.15
N ASP A 575 -7.85 28.05 7.22
CA ASP A 575 -8.35 27.02 8.11
C ASP A 575 -9.63 26.37 7.56
N ILE A 576 -9.79 25.09 7.90
CA ILE A 576 -11.02 24.32 7.75
C ILE A 576 -11.57 24.10 9.16
N TYR A 577 -12.83 24.50 9.35
CA TYR A 577 -13.63 24.13 10.50
C TYR A 577 -14.33 22.81 10.23
N ASP A 578 -14.22 21.89 11.18
CA ASP A 578 -14.89 20.59 11.17
C ASP A 578 -15.96 20.57 12.26
N SER A 579 -17.22 20.46 11.85
CA SER A 579 -18.37 20.51 12.75
C SER A 579 -18.51 19.26 13.62
N LEU A 580 -18.04 18.09 13.17
CA LEU A 580 -18.12 16.85 13.96
C LEU A 580 -17.14 16.90 15.13
N TRP A 581 -15.89 17.27 14.85
CA TRP A 581 -14.85 17.37 15.88
C TRP A 581 -14.84 18.71 16.62
N LYS A 582 -15.64 19.68 16.16
CA LYS A 582 -15.67 21.07 16.65
C LYS A 582 -14.27 21.70 16.69
N ARG A 583 -13.47 21.40 15.66
CA ARG A 583 -12.06 21.77 15.55
C ARG A 583 -11.84 22.67 14.34
N THR A 584 -10.88 23.57 14.44
CA THR A 584 -10.36 24.35 13.31
C THR A 584 -8.90 23.97 13.10
N SER A 585 -8.51 23.63 11.88
CA SER A 585 -7.11 23.34 11.52
C SER A 585 -6.76 23.85 10.13
N ARG A 586 -5.46 24.04 9.86
CA ARG A 586 -4.95 24.40 8.53
C ARG A 586 -5.14 23.21 7.58
N GLY A 587 -6.32 23.07 6.99
CA GLY A 587 -6.71 21.86 6.25
C GLY A 587 -7.02 20.67 7.14
N VAL A 588 -7.46 19.58 6.50
CA VAL A 588 -7.74 18.25 7.09
C VAL A 588 -7.17 17.20 6.13
N GLY A 589 -6.71 16.05 6.65
CA GLY A 589 -6.23 14.93 5.83
C GLY A 589 -4.75 15.01 5.42
N GLY A 590 -3.95 15.81 6.11
CA GLY A 590 -2.48 15.70 6.07
C GLY A 590 -1.99 14.44 6.80
N LEU A 591 -0.68 14.21 6.81
CA LEU A 591 -0.09 13.16 7.65
C LEU A 591 0.27 13.70 9.04
N THR A 592 0.15 12.86 10.07
CA THR A 592 0.52 13.19 11.45
C THR A 592 2.01 13.50 11.54
N ARG A 593 2.38 14.52 12.30
CA ARG A 593 3.79 14.92 12.47
C ARG A 593 4.50 14.23 13.64
N GLU A 594 3.72 13.66 14.54
CA GLU A 594 4.18 13.00 15.75
C GLU A 594 3.25 11.85 16.09
N ALA A 595 3.70 10.94 16.94
CA ALA A 595 2.85 9.89 17.46
C ALA A 595 1.75 10.49 18.35
N MET A 596 0.52 10.02 18.19
CA MET A 596 -0.62 10.53 18.96
C MET A 596 -1.67 9.44 19.23
N VAL A 597 -2.49 9.65 20.24
CA VAL A 597 -3.66 8.79 20.50
C VAL A 597 -4.73 9.09 19.44
N ASP A 598 -5.25 8.05 18.80
CA ASP A 598 -6.32 8.18 17.82
C ASP A 598 -7.65 8.57 18.51
N PRO A 599 -8.16 9.79 18.25
CA PRO A 599 -9.42 10.27 18.83
C PRO A 599 -10.64 9.45 18.41
N ASN A 600 -10.56 8.64 17.34
CA ASN A 600 -11.67 7.77 16.92
C ASN A 600 -11.93 6.63 17.91
N PHE A 601 -10.99 6.31 18.80
CA PHE A 601 -11.08 5.20 19.75
C PHE A 601 -10.82 5.69 21.20
N PRO A 602 -11.72 6.53 21.74
CA PRO A 602 -11.53 7.10 23.07
C PRO A 602 -11.49 6.00 24.14
N GLY A 603 -10.53 6.12 25.07
CA GLY A 603 -10.35 5.17 26.17
C GLY A 603 -9.47 3.96 25.84
N CYS A 604 -9.15 3.71 24.56
CA CYS A 604 -8.29 2.59 24.16
C CYS A 604 -6.79 2.89 24.28
N GLY A 605 -6.40 4.17 24.31
CA GLY A 605 -4.98 4.54 24.25
C GLY A 605 -4.29 4.11 22.95
N TRP A 606 -5.06 3.85 21.88
CA TRP A 606 -4.55 3.43 20.59
C TRP A 606 -3.67 4.53 19.99
N LYS A 607 -2.36 4.29 19.88
CA LYS A 607 -1.41 5.28 19.36
C LYS A 607 -1.11 5.02 17.89
N ILE A 608 -1.28 6.03 17.07
CA ILE A 608 -0.83 6.05 15.68
C ILE A 608 0.51 6.80 15.60
N PRO A 609 1.50 6.33 14.81
CA PRO A 609 2.80 6.97 14.69
C PRO A 609 2.73 8.25 13.85
N ALA A 610 3.85 8.98 13.79
CA ALA A 610 4.06 10.00 12.76
C ALA A 610 3.96 9.38 11.35
N GLY A 611 3.57 10.19 10.36
CA GLY A 611 3.33 9.71 8.99
C GLY A 611 1.99 9.00 8.78
N SER A 612 1.14 8.87 9.81
CA SER A 612 -0.19 8.28 9.69
C SER A 612 -1.21 9.26 9.07
N PRO A 613 -2.25 8.80 8.38
CA PRO A 613 -3.34 9.67 7.94
C PRO A 613 -3.96 10.44 9.12
N ASP A 614 -4.28 11.72 8.92
CA ASP A 614 -4.96 12.57 9.90
C ASP A 614 -6.18 11.83 10.49
N PRO A 615 -6.22 11.53 11.79
CA PRO A 615 -7.33 10.80 12.39
C PRO A 615 -8.63 11.62 12.40
N TYR A 616 -8.55 12.94 12.21
CA TYR A 616 -9.74 13.78 12.15
C TYR A 616 -10.39 13.78 10.76
N ALA A 617 -9.65 13.35 9.73
CA ALA A 617 -10.17 13.18 8.38
C ALA A 617 -11.18 12.04 8.30
N TYR A 618 -12.02 12.07 7.26
CA TYR A 618 -12.85 10.92 6.94
C TYR A 618 -11.96 9.86 6.29
N GLN A 619 -11.79 8.73 6.98
CA GLN A 619 -10.99 7.59 6.49
C GLN A 619 -11.90 6.46 6.02
N PHE A 620 -11.46 5.78 4.97
CA PHE A 620 -12.03 4.55 4.43
C PHE A 620 -11.10 3.41 4.83
N LYS A 621 -11.48 2.64 5.85
CA LYS A 621 -10.69 1.51 6.36
C LYS A 621 -11.58 0.56 7.18
N ALA A 622 -11.09 -0.66 7.38
CA ALA A 622 -11.64 -1.55 8.39
C ALA A 622 -10.68 -1.62 9.59
N VAL A 623 -11.23 -1.82 10.79
CA VAL A 623 -10.47 -1.88 12.03
C VAL A 623 -10.91 -3.11 12.82
N ALA A 624 -9.99 -4.04 13.05
CA ALA A 624 -10.23 -5.22 13.85
C ALA A 624 -10.21 -4.90 15.36
N SER A 625 -10.80 -5.79 16.15
CA SER A 625 -10.73 -5.77 17.62
C SER A 625 -10.57 -7.19 18.15
N LEU A 626 -9.99 -7.32 19.34
CA LEU A 626 -10.04 -8.56 20.11
C LEU A 626 -11.45 -8.84 20.67
N GLY A 627 -12.39 -7.90 20.54
CA GLY A 627 -13.73 -7.95 21.11
C GLY A 627 -13.84 -7.30 22.49
N ASP A 628 -12.87 -6.44 22.82
CA ASP A 628 -12.82 -5.55 23.98
C ASP A 628 -13.25 -4.11 23.66
N GLY A 629 -13.61 -3.83 22.41
CA GLY A 629 -14.03 -2.50 21.95
C GLY A 629 -12.87 -1.60 21.52
N CYS A 630 -11.65 -2.14 21.43
CA CYS A 630 -10.46 -1.39 21.03
C CYS A 630 -9.78 -1.94 19.76
N PRO A 631 -9.11 -1.08 18.97
CA PRO A 631 -8.35 -1.53 17.79
C PRO A 631 -7.24 -2.51 18.16
N THR A 632 -6.90 -3.41 17.24
CA THR A 632 -5.77 -4.33 17.39
C THR A 632 -5.02 -4.53 16.08
N LEU A 633 -3.70 -4.77 16.19
CA LEU A 633 -2.87 -5.31 15.10
C LEU A 633 -2.56 -6.81 15.30
N ASP A 634 -3.05 -7.42 16.37
CA ASP A 634 -2.91 -8.87 16.64
C ASP A 634 -4.01 -9.62 15.87
N LEU A 635 -3.98 -9.49 14.55
CA LEU A 635 -5.10 -9.88 13.67
C LEU A 635 -5.40 -11.38 13.70
N VAL A 636 -4.40 -12.21 14.03
CA VAL A 636 -4.58 -13.64 14.26
C VAL A 636 -5.52 -13.93 15.45
N TYR A 637 -5.69 -12.97 16.36
CA TYR A 637 -6.56 -13.04 17.53
C TYR A 637 -7.78 -12.10 17.47
N ALA A 638 -8.01 -11.45 16.33
CA ALA A 638 -9.21 -10.64 16.11
C ALA A 638 -10.47 -11.52 16.23
N ALA A 639 -11.52 -10.96 16.83
CA ALA A 639 -12.79 -11.64 17.03
C ALA A 639 -13.88 -11.02 16.15
N PRO A 640 -14.70 -11.83 15.46
CA PRO A 640 -15.87 -11.32 14.74
C PRO A 640 -16.93 -10.83 15.74
N LEU A 641 -17.19 -9.53 15.76
CA LEU A 641 -18.01 -8.89 16.81
C LEU A 641 -19.50 -9.27 16.76
N ASN A 642 -19.98 -9.72 15.62
CA ASN A 642 -21.38 -10.05 15.37
C ASN A 642 -21.64 -11.56 15.21
N LEU A 643 -20.64 -12.42 15.43
CA LEU A 643 -20.79 -13.87 15.39
C LEU A 643 -21.76 -14.36 16.47
N VAL A 644 -22.76 -15.16 16.05
CA VAL A 644 -23.72 -15.77 16.97
C VAL A 644 -23.07 -16.94 17.68
N THR A 645 -23.13 -16.89 19.01
CA THR A 645 -22.57 -17.91 19.89
C THR A 645 -23.58 -18.40 20.92
N ASN A 646 -23.38 -19.60 21.45
CA ASN A 646 -24.16 -20.11 22.58
C ASN A 646 -23.75 -19.46 23.91
N ALA A 647 -24.36 -19.86 25.02
CA ALA A 647 -24.07 -19.32 26.36
C ALA A 647 -22.62 -19.50 26.84
N ARG A 648 -21.85 -20.41 26.22
CA ARG A 648 -20.41 -20.61 26.51
C ARG A 648 -19.51 -19.81 25.55
N GLY A 649 -20.08 -19.05 24.63
CA GLY A 649 -19.35 -18.27 23.63
C GLY A 649 -18.79 -19.11 22.48
N LEU A 650 -19.36 -20.29 22.19
CA LEU A 650 -18.97 -21.12 21.05
C LEU A 650 -19.87 -20.83 19.83
N PRO A 651 -19.33 -20.78 18.60
CA PRO A 651 -20.09 -20.53 17.38
C PRO A 651 -21.14 -21.61 17.15
N ILE A 652 -22.32 -21.24 16.65
CA ILE A 652 -23.43 -22.16 16.40
C ILE A 652 -24.06 -21.98 15.02
N ASP A 653 -24.55 -23.08 14.47
CA ASP A 653 -25.35 -23.09 13.25
C ASP A 653 -26.83 -22.74 13.51
N ALA A 654 -27.62 -22.62 12.43
CA ALA A 654 -29.04 -22.29 12.51
C ALA A 654 -29.90 -23.29 13.31
N LYS A 655 -29.37 -24.49 13.60
CA LYS A 655 -30.01 -25.51 14.46
C LYS A 655 -29.52 -25.42 15.91
N ASN A 656 -28.74 -24.40 16.26
CA ASN A 656 -28.08 -24.19 17.54
C ASN A 656 -27.03 -25.25 17.89
N VAL A 657 -26.47 -25.94 16.90
CA VAL A 657 -25.38 -26.91 17.09
C VAL A 657 -24.04 -26.19 16.99
N VAL A 658 -23.12 -26.49 17.91
CA VAL A 658 -21.77 -25.89 17.90
C VAL A 658 -21.05 -26.25 16.62
N ILE A 659 -20.35 -25.30 16.02
CA ILE A 659 -19.54 -25.52 14.82
C ILE A 659 -18.12 -25.88 15.27
N ASP A 660 -17.84 -27.18 15.24
CA ASP A 660 -16.56 -27.79 15.63
C ASP A 660 -16.33 -29.08 14.83
N ARG A 661 -15.34 -29.88 15.23
CA ARG A 661 -15.04 -31.20 14.65
C ARG A 661 -16.26 -32.12 14.45
N ASN A 662 -17.26 -32.06 15.33
CA ASN A 662 -18.45 -32.92 15.27
C ASN A 662 -19.57 -32.33 14.40
N ASN A 663 -19.45 -31.05 14.00
CA ASN A 663 -20.36 -30.39 13.07
C ASN A 663 -19.57 -29.50 12.08
N PRO A 664 -18.68 -30.09 11.26
CA PRO A 664 -17.78 -29.31 10.40
C PRO A 664 -18.48 -28.70 9.19
N HIS A 665 -19.72 -29.12 8.91
CA HIS A 665 -20.56 -28.58 7.84
C HIS A 665 -21.54 -27.49 8.34
N GLY A 666 -21.54 -27.18 9.63
CA GLY A 666 -22.44 -26.18 10.20
C GLY A 666 -22.12 -24.77 9.71
N LEU A 667 -23.13 -24.04 9.21
CA LEU A 667 -22.96 -22.66 8.76
C LEU A 667 -23.06 -21.68 9.95
N PRO A 668 -22.03 -20.88 10.25
CA PRO A 668 -22.06 -19.89 11.31
C PRO A 668 -23.06 -18.81 10.95
N GLN A 669 -23.67 -18.30 12.01
CA GLN A 669 -24.60 -17.21 11.89
C GLN A 669 -23.89 -15.92 12.33
N PHE A 670 -24.05 -14.89 11.52
CA PHE A 670 -23.62 -13.54 11.84
C PHE A 670 -24.85 -12.66 11.93
N ARG A 671 -24.86 -11.74 12.90
CA ARG A 671 -25.94 -10.77 13.05
C ARG A 671 -25.68 -9.58 12.14
N ASP A 672 -26.65 -9.24 11.31
CA ASP A 672 -26.71 -7.93 10.66
C ASP A 672 -27.14 -6.90 11.72
N LEU A 673 -26.19 -6.12 12.23
CA LEU A 673 -26.39 -5.16 13.31
C LEU A 673 -26.97 -3.83 12.80
N ASN A 674 -26.74 -3.52 11.53
CA ASN A 674 -27.11 -2.23 10.93
C ASN A 674 -28.30 -2.33 9.93
N GLY A 675 -28.70 -3.55 9.57
CA GLY A 675 -29.84 -3.86 8.71
C GLY A 675 -29.58 -3.70 7.21
N ASN A 676 -28.33 -3.59 6.78
CA ASN A 676 -27.95 -3.34 5.38
C ASN A 676 -27.82 -4.63 4.53
N GLY A 677 -28.01 -5.80 5.14
CA GLY A 677 -27.91 -7.12 4.50
C GLY A 677 -26.48 -7.64 4.27
N ASP A 678 -25.46 -6.86 4.63
CA ASP A 678 -24.08 -7.30 4.78
C ASP A 678 -23.86 -7.67 6.24
N VAL A 679 -23.29 -8.85 6.49
CA VAL A 679 -22.99 -9.29 7.85
C VAL A 679 -21.50 -9.26 8.14
N TYR A 680 -20.66 -8.94 7.17
CA TYR A 680 -19.21 -9.05 7.34
C TYR A 680 -18.55 -7.72 7.73
N ASP A 681 -19.14 -6.58 7.36
CA ASP A 681 -18.75 -5.25 7.84
C ASP A 681 -18.93 -5.14 9.37
N ASP A 682 -19.99 -5.74 9.91
CA ASP A 682 -20.29 -5.81 11.34
C ASP A 682 -19.37 -6.76 12.14
N ALA A 683 -18.49 -7.51 11.46
CA ALA A 683 -17.49 -8.33 12.14
C ALA A 683 -16.32 -7.49 12.67
N PHE A 684 -16.14 -6.27 12.15
CA PHE A 684 -15.09 -5.33 12.52
C PHE A 684 -15.53 -4.40 13.66
N LEU A 685 -14.57 -3.81 14.37
CA LEU A 685 -14.85 -2.72 15.31
C LEU A 685 -15.44 -1.50 14.58
N ARG A 686 -14.94 -1.27 13.37
CA ARG A 686 -15.39 -0.21 12.47
C ARG A 686 -15.01 -0.59 11.04
N ASP A 687 -15.97 -0.55 10.13
CA ASP A 687 -15.72 -0.63 8.69
C ASP A 687 -16.34 0.59 8.01
N THR A 688 -15.50 1.44 7.40
CA THR A 688 -15.91 2.64 6.65
C THR A 688 -15.55 2.55 5.17
N ARG A 689 -15.19 1.37 4.68
CA ARG A 689 -14.88 1.14 3.27
C ARG A 689 -16.12 1.44 2.41
N LEU A 690 -15.90 1.97 1.22
CA LEU A 690 -16.97 2.23 0.26
C LEU A 690 -17.36 0.94 -0.44
N ARG A 691 -18.64 0.56 -0.33
CA ARG A 691 -19.18 -0.62 -1.00
C ARG A 691 -19.25 -0.42 -2.52
N PRO A 692 -19.26 -1.47 -3.35
CA PRO A 692 -19.45 -1.28 -4.79
C PRO A 692 -20.90 -0.88 -5.09
N LEU A 693 -21.12 -0.12 -6.16
CA LEU A 693 -22.48 0.18 -6.62
C LEU A 693 -23.31 -1.10 -6.88
N PRO A 694 -24.62 -1.10 -6.58
CA PRO A 694 -25.45 0.02 -6.15
C PRO A 694 -25.72 0.01 -4.63
N HIS A 695 -24.89 -0.68 -3.83
CA HIS A 695 -25.12 -0.85 -2.40
C HIS A 695 -25.20 0.49 -1.65
N ASP A 696 -26.03 0.53 -0.62
CA ASP A 696 -25.97 1.60 0.37
C ASP A 696 -24.56 1.64 0.99
N GLY A 697 -23.97 2.83 1.10
CA GLY A 697 -22.56 3.00 1.49
C GLY A 697 -21.55 2.98 0.33
N ALA A 698 -22.01 2.84 -0.93
CA ALA A 698 -21.14 3.04 -2.10
C ALA A 698 -20.75 4.51 -2.31
N THR A 699 -21.54 5.44 -1.78
CA THR A 699 -21.26 6.88 -1.77
C THR A 699 -21.27 7.39 -0.35
N VAL A 700 -20.23 8.13 0.02
CA VAL A 700 -20.26 9.01 1.20
C VAL A 700 -20.43 10.46 0.75
N SER A 701 -21.37 11.17 1.37
CA SER A 701 -21.53 12.62 1.20
C SER A 701 -21.29 13.32 2.53
N LEU A 702 -20.35 14.27 2.56
CA LEU A 702 -19.89 14.96 3.75
C LEU A 702 -20.22 16.45 3.64
N ASP A 703 -20.90 16.99 4.66
CA ASP A 703 -21.27 18.40 4.82
C ASP A 703 -20.71 19.01 6.12
N ARG A 704 -19.70 18.36 6.71
CA ARG A 704 -19.09 18.72 7.99
C ARG A 704 -17.97 19.75 7.92
N TYR A 705 -17.44 20.03 6.73
CA TYR A 705 -16.30 20.93 6.55
C TYR A 705 -16.75 22.32 6.13
N ALA A 706 -16.13 23.35 6.69
CA ALA A 706 -16.32 24.73 6.27
C ALA A 706 -14.98 25.46 6.19
N VAL A 707 -14.75 26.23 5.13
CA VAL A 707 -13.59 27.12 5.03
C VAL A 707 -13.79 28.30 5.95
N VAL A 708 -12.81 28.58 6.81
CA VAL A 708 -12.78 29.80 7.61
C VAL A 708 -12.08 30.87 6.81
N ILE A 709 -12.83 31.89 6.37
CA ILE A 709 -12.32 33.01 5.59
C ILE A 709 -12.03 34.16 6.55
N PRO A 710 -10.76 34.51 6.80
CA PRO A 710 -10.42 35.56 7.76
C PRO A 710 -10.91 36.94 7.32
N PRO A 711 -11.04 37.90 8.26
CA PRO A 711 -11.21 39.30 7.92
C PRO A 711 -10.08 39.80 7.00
N GLY A 712 -10.41 40.66 6.05
CA GLY A 712 -9.44 41.27 5.13
C GLY A 712 -8.94 40.34 4.01
N THR A 713 -9.43 39.11 3.91
CA THR A 713 -9.21 38.27 2.72
C THR A 713 -9.77 39.01 1.51
N ALA A 714 -8.91 39.32 0.54
CA ALA A 714 -9.27 40.09 -0.65
C ALA A 714 -9.18 39.26 -1.94
N GLY A 715 -8.48 38.12 -1.91
CA GLY A 715 -8.32 37.23 -3.05
C GLY A 715 -9.38 36.12 -3.07
N PRO A 716 -9.66 35.54 -4.25
CA PRO A 716 -10.44 34.30 -4.33
C PRO A 716 -9.80 33.19 -3.49
N VAL A 717 -10.64 32.28 -3.00
CA VAL A 717 -10.22 31.14 -2.20
C VAL A 717 -10.39 29.86 -3.01
N ALA A 718 -9.29 29.16 -3.25
CA ALA A 718 -9.31 27.85 -3.85
C ALA A 718 -9.45 26.77 -2.77
N VAL A 719 -10.43 25.89 -2.91
CA VAL A 719 -10.63 24.71 -2.08
C VAL A 719 -10.23 23.49 -2.90
N THR A 720 -9.36 22.64 -2.36
CA THR A 720 -9.00 21.35 -2.96
C THR A 720 -9.52 20.24 -2.07
N ALA A 721 -10.27 19.30 -2.67
CA ALA A 721 -10.58 18.00 -2.08
C ALA A 721 -9.79 16.92 -2.81
N ALA A 722 -9.19 15.99 -2.08
CA ALA A 722 -8.44 14.89 -2.65
C ALA A 722 -8.66 13.61 -1.87
N VAL A 723 -8.82 12.47 -2.55
CA VAL A 723 -8.75 11.15 -1.92
C VAL A 723 -7.35 10.60 -2.10
N TYR A 724 -6.69 10.24 -1.00
CA TYR A 724 -5.40 9.57 -1.01
C TYR A 724 -5.56 8.11 -0.61
N TYR A 725 -4.66 7.26 -1.10
CA TYR A 725 -4.60 5.83 -0.80
C TYR A 725 -3.19 5.41 -0.42
N GLN A 726 -3.04 4.65 0.66
CA GLN A 726 -1.80 3.99 1.03
C GLN A 726 -1.96 2.47 0.94
N SER A 727 -1.00 1.85 0.23
CA SER A 727 -0.94 0.38 0.12
C SER A 727 -0.71 -0.29 1.46
N VAL A 728 -0.01 0.40 2.37
CA VAL A 728 0.29 -0.03 3.74
C VAL A 728 0.20 1.20 4.64
N GLU A 729 -0.68 1.19 5.64
CA GLU A 729 -0.81 2.28 6.62
C GLU A 729 0.48 2.43 7.44
N ALA A 730 0.81 3.65 7.88
CA ALA A 730 2.04 3.97 8.60
C ALA A 730 2.34 3.04 9.80
N ILE A 731 1.33 2.76 10.64
CA ILE A 731 1.50 1.85 11.79
C ILE A 731 1.85 0.41 11.36
N VAL A 732 1.30 -0.03 10.23
CA VAL A 732 1.57 -1.34 9.64
C VAL A 732 2.92 -1.35 8.94
N ALA A 733 3.30 -0.24 8.28
CA ALA A 733 4.60 -0.09 7.64
C ALA A 733 5.74 -0.15 8.68
N LEU A 734 5.64 0.58 9.79
CA LEU A 734 6.63 0.50 10.86
C LEU A 734 6.73 -0.91 11.46
N LYS A 735 5.59 -1.55 11.73
CA LYS A 735 5.58 -2.89 12.36
C LYS A 735 6.09 -3.98 11.43
N PHE A 736 5.65 -4.01 10.17
CA PHE A 736 5.89 -5.14 9.24
C PHE A 736 6.93 -4.88 8.15
N LEU A 737 7.23 -3.63 7.81
CA LEU A 737 8.27 -3.32 6.83
C LEU A 737 9.56 -2.84 7.48
N GLY A 738 9.49 -2.33 8.72
CA GLY A 738 10.66 -1.89 9.49
C GLY A 738 11.64 -1.09 8.63
N ASN A 739 12.87 -1.57 8.50
CA ASN A 739 13.93 -0.85 7.77
C ASN A 739 13.77 -0.79 6.23
N LEU A 740 12.70 -1.37 5.66
CA LEU A 740 12.31 -1.14 4.26
C LEU A 740 11.38 0.07 4.09
N ALA A 741 10.72 0.51 5.15
CA ALA A 741 9.85 1.67 5.18
C ALA A 741 10.48 2.86 5.93
N ASP A 742 11.17 2.58 7.04
CA ASP A 742 11.96 3.50 7.85
C ASP A 742 13.45 3.29 7.50
N THR A 743 13.99 4.09 6.59
CA THR A 743 15.26 3.76 5.90
C THR A 743 16.50 4.26 6.63
N ASP A 744 16.36 5.15 7.60
CA ASP A 744 17.43 5.58 8.51
C ASP A 744 17.33 4.94 9.91
N VAL A 745 16.22 4.23 10.18
CA VAL A 745 16.03 3.37 11.34
C VAL A 745 15.93 4.18 12.64
N ASP A 746 15.32 5.35 12.57
CA ASP A 746 15.07 6.23 13.71
C ASP A 746 13.67 6.03 14.36
N PHE A 747 12.86 5.13 13.78
CA PHE A 747 11.48 4.79 14.16
C PHE A 747 10.45 5.90 13.95
N VAL A 748 10.77 6.89 13.12
CA VAL A 748 9.90 7.98 12.72
C VAL A 748 9.76 7.95 11.21
N LEU A 749 8.54 7.72 10.70
CA LEU A 749 8.33 7.80 9.25
C LEU A 749 8.37 9.26 8.79
N GLU A 750 9.25 9.53 7.83
CA GLU A 750 9.46 10.85 7.25
C GLU A 750 9.07 10.89 5.78
N PRO A 751 7.75 10.84 5.48
CA PRO A 751 7.27 10.72 4.11
C PRO A 751 7.62 11.95 3.25
N CYS A 752 7.90 13.11 3.85
CA CYS A 752 8.17 14.38 3.18
C CYS A 752 7.07 14.82 2.19
N VAL A 753 5.82 14.39 2.42
CA VAL A 753 4.65 14.75 1.62
C VAL A 753 3.43 14.97 2.50
N LEU A 754 2.41 15.64 1.97
CA LEU A 754 1.10 15.86 2.63
C LEU A 754 1.21 16.46 4.05
N ASP A 755 2.10 17.45 4.21
CA ASP A 755 2.41 18.11 5.50
C ASP A 755 3.01 17.20 6.58
N GLY A 756 3.38 15.96 6.23
CA GLY A 756 4.01 15.00 7.12
C GLY A 756 5.43 15.42 7.55
N PRO A 757 6.04 14.63 8.47
CA PRO A 757 7.42 14.81 8.89
C PRO A 757 8.38 14.77 7.70
N CYS A 758 9.48 15.52 7.84
CA CYS A 758 10.54 15.55 6.86
C CYS A 758 11.85 15.96 7.52
N ASP A 759 12.91 15.21 7.23
CA ASP A 759 14.29 15.45 7.67
C ASP A 759 15.13 16.26 6.66
N GLY A 760 14.50 16.70 5.58
CA GLY A 760 15.13 17.47 4.50
C GLY A 760 15.53 16.62 3.29
N ARG A 761 15.36 15.30 3.33
CA ARG A 761 15.42 14.47 2.12
C ARG A 761 14.28 14.85 1.16
N THR A 762 14.50 14.58 -0.12
CA THR A 762 13.56 14.95 -1.18
C THR A 762 13.01 13.70 -1.86
N PRO A 763 11.68 13.61 -2.09
CA PRO A 763 11.08 12.50 -2.82
C PRO A 763 11.74 12.21 -4.18
N ALA A 764 12.15 10.95 -4.37
CA ALA A 764 12.83 10.48 -5.58
C ALA A 764 12.12 9.26 -6.22
N THR A 765 10.84 9.05 -5.91
CA THR A 765 10.03 7.95 -6.47
C THR A 765 8.68 8.45 -6.94
N GLU A 766 8.02 7.69 -7.82
CA GLU A 766 6.64 7.96 -8.23
C GLU A 766 5.71 6.87 -7.68
N PRO A 767 4.65 7.21 -6.91
CA PRO A 767 4.34 8.54 -6.36
C PRO A 767 5.40 9.04 -5.37
N ALA A 768 5.40 10.35 -5.15
CA ALA A 768 6.35 11.05 -4.30
C ALA A 768 6.28 10.56 -2.84
N VAL A 769 7.40 10.08 -2.32
CA VAL A 769 7.62 9.78 -0.90
C VAL A 769 9.13 9.69 -0.64
N VAL A 770 9.56 9.98 0.60
CA VAL A 770 10.90 9.66 1.09
C VAL A 770 10.87 8.34 1.84
N GLU A 771 10.01 8.24 2.86
CA GLU A 771 9.82 7.03 3.69
C GLU A 771 8.37 6.64 3.92
N GLY A 772 8.17 5.37 4.29
CA GLY A 772 6.85 4.77 4.40
C GLY A 772 6.25 4.41 3.05
N ALA A 773 4.97 4.00 3.07
CA ALA A 773 4.24 3.73 1.85
C ALA A 773 3.77 5.05 1.21
N PRO A 774 4.00 5.26 -0.10
CA PRO A 774 3.62 6.48 -0.79
C PRO A 774 2.10 6.67 -0.76
N PRO A 775 1.60 7.86 -0.36
CA PRO A 775 0.20 8.20 -0.52
C PRO A 775 -0.08 8.50 -2.00
N VAL A 776 -0.86 7.62 -2.63
CA VAL A 776 -1.29 7.73 -4.02
C VAL A 776 -2.46 8.70 -4.11
N PRO A 777 -2.40 9.79 -4.89
CA PRO A 777 -3.58 10.58 -5.21
C PRO A 777 -4.49 9.75 -6.12
N VAL A 778 -5.68 9.43 -5.60
CA VAL A 778 -6.70 8.63 -6.28
C VAL A 778 -7.61 9.52 -7.10
N GLU A 779 -8.05 10.65 -6.54
CA GLU A 779 -8.89 11.61 -7.24
C GLU A 779 -8.70 12.99 -6.60
N VAL A 780 -8.61 14.05 -7.41
CA VAL A 780 -8.45 15.43 -6.94
C VAL A 780 -9.44 16.35 -7.64
N ARG A 781 -10.08 17.25 -6.88
CA ARG A 781 -10.99 18.27 -7.41
C ARG A 781 -10.81 19.60 -6.69
N ASN A 782 -10.98 20.67 -7.45
CA ASN A 782 -10.96 22.04 -6.94
C ASN A 782 -12.35 22.67 -6.98
N TRP A 783 -12.58 23.63 -6.08
CA TRP A 783 -13.71 24.55 -6.07
C TRP A 783 -13.20 25.96 -5.74
N THR A 784 -13.68 26.99 -6.46
CA THR A 784 -13.24 28.37 -6.24
C THR A 784 -14.36 29.20 -5.62
N ILE A 785 -14.03 29.94 -4.56
CA ILE A 785 -14.94 30.87 -3.87
C ILE A 785 -14.46 32.30 -4.13
N GLN A 786 -15.31 33.11 -4.76
CA GLN A 786 -15.05 34.53 -4.96
C GLN A 786 -15.38 35.32 -3.70
N ILE A 787 -14.56 36.32 -3.37
CA ILE A 787 -14.79 37.16 -2.18
C ILE A 787 -15.54 38.43 -2.54
N ASP A 788 -16.70 38.62 -1.92
CA ASP A 788 -17.55 39.79 -2.13
C ASP A 788 -16.86 41.07 -1.64
N GLY A 789 -16.79 42.08 -2.49
CA GLY A 789 -16.01 43.29 -2.23
C GLY A 789 -14.50 43.08 -2.26
N GLY A 790 -14.03 41.86 -2.56
CA GLY A 790 -12.64 41.53 -2.81
C GLY A 790 -12.13 42.07 -4.15
N ARG A 791 -10.86 41.81 -4.45
CA ARG A 791 -10.24 42.21 -5.71
C ARG A 791 -10.87 41.44 -6.86
N SER A 792 -11.28 42.11 -7.94
CA SER A 792 -11.78 41.40 -9.12
C SER A 792 -10.66 40.49 -9.67
N ASP A 793 -10.93 39.19 -9.76
CA ASP A 793 -9.96 38.26 -10.33
C ASP A 793 -9.92 38.41 -11.86
N ARG A 794 -8.81 38.95 -12.36
CA ARG A 794 -8.49 39.09 -13.80
C ARG A 794 -7.08 38.60 -14.10
N ILE A 795 -6.54 37.76 -13.21
CA ILE A 795 -5.18 37.26 -13.37
C ILE A 795 -5.26 35.94 -14.13
N ALA A 796 -4.60 35.85 -15.28
CA ALA A 796 -4.51 34.57 -15.96
C ALA A 796 -3.70 33.55 -15.15
N PRO A 797 -4.07 32.25 -15.17
CA PRO A 797 -3.25 31.19 -14.62
C PRO A 797 -1.86 31.18 -15.26
N ARG A 798 -0.85 30.77 -14.48
CA ARG A 798 0.54 30.63 -14.94
C ARG A 798 1.07 29.25 -14.58
N VAL A 799 1.93 28.72 -15.43
CA VAL A 799 2.75 27.55 -15.08
C VAL A 799 3.97 28.06 -14.31
N ILE A 800 4.09 27.66 -13.05
CA ILE A 800 5.13 28.13 -12.12
C ILE A 800 6.35 27.21 -12.07
N GLY A 801 6.23 26.00 -12.63
CA GLY A 801 7.30 25.05 -12.76
C GLY A 801 6.85 23.77 -13.46
N THR A 802 7.81 22.92 -13.77
CA THR A 802 7.58 21.62 -14.42
C THR A 802 8.46 20.56 -13.79
N TYR A 803 7.98 19.32 -13.81
CA TYR A 803 8.81 18.15 -13.60
C TYR A 803 8.76 17.26 -14.85
N PRO A 804 9.89 16.78 -15.38
CA PRO A 804 11.24 17.21 -15.04
C PRO A 804 11.45 18.71 -15.28
N ALA A 805 12.45 19.28 -14.61
CA ALA A 805 12.88 20.64 -14.90
C ALA A 805 13.34 20.75 -16.37
N ALA A 806 13.21 21.92 -16.97
CA ALA A 806 13.65 22.16 -18.34
C ALA A 806 15.16 21.88 -18.47
N GLY A 807 15.53 21.00 -19.40
CA GLY A 807 16.92 20.58 -19.63
C GLY A 807 17.43 19.48 -18.69
N ALA A 808 16.60 18.92 -17.81
CA ALA A 808 17.01 17.85 -16.91
C ALA A 808 17.53 16.63 -17.68
N THR A 809 18.58 15.99 -17.15
CA THR A 809 19.18 14.75 -17.66
C THR A 809 19.16 13.67 -16.59
N GLY A 810 19.27 12.41 -16.98
CA GLY A 810 19.22 11.29 -16.02
C GLY A 810 17.85 11.15 -15.35
N VAL A 811 16.77 11.59 -15.99
CA VAL A 811 15.41 11.50 -15.44
C VAL A 811 14.98 10.03 -15.37
N PHE A 812 14.24 9.65 -14.34
CA PHE A 812 13.64 8.31 -14.24
C PHE A 812 12.93 7.88 -15.54
N GLN A 813 13.09 6.62 -15.94
CA GLN A 813 12.40 6.10 -17.13
C GLN A 813 10.89 5.98 -16.91
N ASP A 814 10.44 5.78 -15.67
CA ASP A 814 9.05 5.79 -15.23
C ASP A 814 8.52 7.18 -14.83
N VAL A 815 9.13 8.23 -15.37
CA VAL A 815 8.76 9.62 -15.10
C VAL A 815 7.28 9.89 -15.34
N VAL A 816 6.66 10.54 -14.36
CA VAL A 816 5.36 11.19 -14.50
C VAL A 816 5.61 12.67 -14.74
N VAL A 817 5.38 13.15 -15.95
CA VAL A 817 5.68 14.54 -16.33
C VAL A 817 4.62 15.46 -15.71
N LYS A 818 5.02 16.49 -14.97
CA LYS A 818 4.11 17.37 -14.21
C LYS A 818 4.23 18.84 -14.65
N ALA A 819 3.11 19.54 -14.61
CA ALA A 819 3.02 20.99 -14.69
C ALA A 819 2.37 21.55 -13.42
N PHE A 820 2.99 22.57 -12.83
CA PHE A 820 2.49 23.23 -11.62
C PHE A 820 1.84 24.56 -12.01
N PHE A 821 0.58 24.77 -11.63
CA PHE A 821 -0.17 25.98 -11.91
C PHE A 821 -0.25 26.90 -10.69
N SER A 822 -0.32 28.20 -10.94
CA SER A 822 -0.45 29.23 -9.90
C SER A 822 -1.84 29.32 -9.26
N ARG A 823 -2.83 28.60 -9.80
CA ARG A 823 -4.25 28.62 -9.37
C ARG A 823 -4.99 27.40 -9.96
N PRO A 824 -6.21 27.09 -9.50
CA PRO A 824 -7.06 26.08 -10.14
C PRO A 824 -7.27 26.38 -11.63
N VAL A 825 -7.23 25.34 -12.46
CA VAL A 825 -7.46 25.43 -13.90
C VAL A 825 -8.28 24.24 -14.38
N HIS A 826 -8.95 24.41 -15.53
CA HIS A 826 -9.62 23.36 -16.27
C HIS A 826 -9.12 23.29 -17.73
N GLY A 827 -9.47 22.23 -18.44
CA GLY A 827 -9.10 22.04 -19.86
C GLY A 827 -7.69 21.44 -20.09
N VAL A 828 -7.01 21.02 -19.02
CA VAL A 828 -5.77 20.24 -19.10
C VAL A 828 -6.13 18.77 -19.36
N ASN A 829 -5.73 18.24 -20.52
CA ASN A 829 -6.01 16.87 -20.95
C ASN A 829 -4.97 16.41 -21.98
N ALA A 830 -5.09 15.19 -22.51
CA ALA A 830 -4.14 14.62 -23.48
C ALA A 830 -4.04 15.38 -24.82
N ALA A 831 -4.97 16.30 -25.13
CA ALA A 831 -4.86 17.17 -26.30
C ALA A 831 -4.10 18.47 -26.01
N THR A 832 -4.14 18.97 -24.76
CA THR A 832 -3.49 20.23 -24.37
C THR A 832 -2.17 20.02 -23.65
N PHE A 833 -1.93 18.85 -23.06
CA PHE A 833 -0.67 18.46 -22.45
C PHE A 833 -0.16 17.18 -23.11
N THR A 834 0.93 17.31 -23.88
CA THR A 834 1.42 16.30 -24.82
C THR A 834 2.90 16.03 -24.61
N LEU A 835 3.35 14.86 -25.08
CA LEU A 835 4.75 14.45 -25.04
C LEU A 835 5.15 13.94 -26.43
N VAL A 836 6.32 14.33 -26.91
CA VAL A 836 6.90 13.80 -28.16
C VAL A 836 8.33 13.33 -27.93
N ASP A 837 8.77 12.35 -28.72
CA ASP A 837 10.16 11.89 -28.73
C ASP A 837 11.09 12.85 -29.50
N ALA A 838 12.38 12.52 -29.57
CA ALA A 838 13.38 13.28 -30.32
C ALA A 838 13.12 13.36 -31.84
N ARG A 839 12.25 12.50 -32.38
CA ARG A 839 11.83 12.47 -33.79
C ARG A 839 10.48 13.16 -34.00
N HIS A 840 10.01 13.91 -32.99
CA HIS A 840 8.70 14.57 -32.96
C HIS A 840 7.51 13.61 -33.10
N GLN A 841 7.70 12.32 -32.81
CA GLN A 841 6.59 11.37 -32.78
C GLN A 841 5.81 11.52 -31.47
N PRO A 842 4.47 11.60 -31.53
CA PRO A 842 3.63 11.62 -30.34
C PRO A 842 3.84 10.39 -29.47
N VAL A 843 4.05 10.60 -28.17
CA VAL A 843 3.95 9.56 -27.15
C VAL A 843 2.48 9.55 -26.68
N PRO A 844 1.77 8.40 -26.74
CA PRO A 844 0.43 8.27 -26.18
C PRO A 844 0.44 8.51 -24.66
N VAL A 845 -0.53 9.30 -24.18
CA VAL A 845 -0.59 9.74 -22.78
C VAL A 845 -2.03 9.83 -22.27
N SER A 846 -2.18 9.71 -20.96
CA SER A 846 -3.32 10.21 -20.19
C SER A 846 -2.88 11.37 -19.30
N VAL A 847 -3.82 12.25 -18.93
CA VAL A 847 -3.51 13.46 -18.18
C VAL A 847 -4.54 13.65 -17.08
N GLU A 848 -4.09 13.95 -15.86
CA GLU A 848 -4.96 14.04 -14.69
C GLU A 848 -4.42 15.02 -13.64
N GLN A 849 -5.31 15.57 -12.83
CA GLN A 849 -4.94 16.37 -11.68
C GLN A 849 -4.51 15.45 -10.53
N ILE A 850 -3.32 15.69 -9.96
CA ILE A 850 -2.75 14.87 -8.87
C ILE A 850 -2.42 15.66 -7.60
N GLY A 851 -2.69 16.97 -7.60
CA GLY A 851 -2.52 17.85 -6.46
C GLY A 851 -3.26 19.16 -6.65
N ASP A 852 -3.16 20.08 -5.68
CA ASP A 852 -3.95 21.33 -5.63
C ASP A 852 -3.86 22.10 -6.96
N GLY A 853 -2.64 22.40 -7.43
CA GLY A 853 -2.37 23.00 -8.74
C GLY A 853 -1.56 22.13 -9.69
N THR A 854 -1.44 20.83 -9.42
CA THR A 854 -0.52 19.93 -10.12
C THR A 854 -1.27 19.03 -11.09
N TRP A 855 -0.92 19.13 -12.37
CA TRP A 855 -1.39 18.23 -13.41
C TRP A 855 -0.27 17.34 -13.89
N ALA A 856 -0.53 16.04 -13.96
CA ALA A 856 0.39 15.02 -14.42
C ALA A 856 0.00 14.50 -15.80
N LEU A 857 1.02 14.24 -16.60
CA LEU A 857 0.98 13.52 -17.86
C LEU A 857 1.64 12.17 -17.63
N PHE A 858 0.86 11.14 -17.94
CA PHE A 858 1.18 9.74 -17.76
C PHE A 858 1.34 9.12 -19.15
N SER A 859 2.55 8.72 -19.53
CA SER A 859 2.74 7.95 -20.76
C SER A 859 2.09 6.57 -20.64
N ASP A 860 1.48 6.11 -21.73
CA ASP A 860 0.84 4.79 -21.77
C ASP A 860 1.90 3.70 -21.51
N ALA A 861 3.04 3.79 -22.20
CA ALA A 861 4.22 3.02 -21.86
C ALA A 861 4.78 3.52 -20.52
N THR A 862 4.80 2.64 -19.51
CA THR A 862 5.28 2.96 -18.17
C THR A 862 6.73 3.42 -18.17
N PHE A 863 7.59 2.75 -18.93
CA PHE A 863 9.00 3.15 -19.07
C PHE A 863 9.21 3.80 -20.43
N LEU A 864 9.69 5.03 -20.42
CA LEU A 864 10.25 5.69 -21.58
C LEU A 864 11.60 5.07 -21.94
N ASN A 865 12.01 5.20 -23.21
CA ASN A 865 13.27 4.66 -23.70
C ASN A 865 14.45 5.30 -22.94
N GLY A 866 15.44 4.48 -22.56
CA GLY A 866 16.61 4.94 -21.82
C GLY A 866 17.56 5.80 -22.64
N GLY A 867 18.14 6.82 -22.01
CA GLY A 867 19.06 7.77 -22.66
C GLY A 867 18.42 8.59 -23.77
N ALA A 868 17.09 8.55 -23.91
CA ALA A 868 16.35 9.21 -24.97
C ALA A 868 15.90 10.60 -24.53
N THR A 869 15.75 11.49 -25.51
CA THR A 869 15.19 12.81 -25.25
C THR A 869 13.70 12.86 -25.56
N TYR A 870 12.95 13.48 -24.66
CA TYR A 870 11.55 13.82 -24.84
C TYR A 870 11.30 15.33 -24.72
N THR A 871 10.27 15.81 -25.41
CA THR A 871 9.79 17.19 -25.35
C THR A 871 8.34 17.19 -24.90
N ALA A 872 8.07 17.77 -23.73
CA ALA A 872 6.73 17.98 -23.21
C ALA A 872 6.19 19.34 -23.64
N ARG A 873 4.90 19.41 -23.96
CA ARG A 873 4.23 20.63 -24.38
C ARG A 873 2.88 20.76 -23.71
N LEU A 874 2.68 21.89 -23.06
CA LEU A 874 1.40 22.36 -22.54
C LEU A 874 0.90 23.53 -23.41
N ALA A 875 -0.31 23.45 -23.92
CA ALA A 875 -0.91 24.44 -24.80
C ALA A 875 -1.25 25.76 -24.05
N ALA A 876 -1.41 26.85 -24.82
CA ALA A 876 -2.07 28.05 -24.33
C ALA A 876 -3.59 27.83 -24.24
N GLY A 877 -4.32 28.77 -23.65
CA GLY A 877 -5.78 28.71 -23.55
C GLY A 877 -6.29 27.80 -22.43
N ILE A 878 -5.46 27.48 -21.44
CA ILE A 878 -5.87 26.80 -20.22
C ILE A 878 -6.47 27.85 -19.28
N CYS A 879 -7.73 27.68 -18.88
CA CYS A 879 -8.49 28.71 -18.19
C CYS A 879 -8.78 28.34 -16.73
N ASP A 880 -8.98 29.35 -15.89
CA ASP A 880 -9.56 29.21 -14.55
C ASP A 880 -11.08 29.40 -14.58
N ASP A 881 -11.72 29.23 -13.42
CA ASP A 881 -13.19 29.35 -13.29
C ASP A 881 -13.69 30.80 -13.47
N ALA A 882 -12.80 31.80 -13.42
CA ALA A 882 -13.10 33.19 -13.73
C ALA A 882 -13.08 33.48 -15.24
N GLY A 883 -12.65 32.52 -16.06
CA GLY A 883 -12.57 32.63 -17.52
C GLY A 883 -11.27 33.27 -18.02
N GLU A 884 -10.28 33.47 -17.15
CA GLU A 884 -8.97 33.99 -17.55
C GLU A 884 -8.08 32.82 -17.98
N CYS A 885 -7.36 32.98 -19.10
CA CYS A 885 -6.66 31.86 -19.74
C CYS A 885 -5.16 32.14 -19.95
N THR A 886 -4.35 31.06 -19.92
CA THR A 886 -2.92 31.13 -20.28
C THR A 886 -2.75 31.73 -21.68
N LYS A 887 -1.89 32.74 -21.81
CA LYS A 887 -1.65 33.42 -23.10
C LYS A 887 -0.67 32.68 -24.00
N SER A 888 0.25 31.95 -23.40
CA SER A 888 1.31 31.22 -24.09
C SER A 888 1.38 29.79 -23.59
N GLY A 889 1.69 28.86 -24.48
CA GLY A 889 2.02 27.49 -24.10
C GLY A 889 3.41 27.40 -23.47
N VAL A 890 3.68 26.28 -22.82
CA VAL A 890 4.97 25.94 -22.22
C VAL A 890 5.52 24.71 -22.92
N VAL A 891 6.81 24.75 -23.29
CA VAL A 891 7.51 23.63 -23.94
C VAL A 891 8.83 23.43 -23.22
N TRP A 892 9.13 22.19 -22.86
CA TRP A 892 10.41 21.85 -22.22
C TRP A 892 10.88 20.47 -22.65
N ARG A 893 12.20 20.27 -22.56
CA ARG A 893 12.91 19.06 -23.00
C ARG A 893 13.62 18.44 -21.81
N PHE A 894 13.69 17.10 -21.77
CA PHE A 894 14.46 16.35 -20.78
C PHE A 894 15.03 15.06 -21.38
N VAL A 895 16.03 14.48 -20.70
CA VAL A 895 16.68 13.22 -21.10
C VAL A 895 16.53 12.18 -19.99
N THR A 896 16.03 11.01 -20.34
CA THR A 896 15.88 9.87 -19.41
C THR A 896 17.23 9.23 -19.08
N ALA A 897 17.31 8.56 -17.93
CA ALA A 897 18.45 7.74 -17.53
C ALA A 897 18.66 6.58 -18.49
N ALA A 898 19.90 6.12 -18.62
CA ALA A 898 20.25 5.04 -19.55
C ALA A 898 19.62 3.70 -19.13
N ALA A 899 19.62 3.39 -17.82
CA ALA A 899 19.03 2.19 -17.26
C ALA A 899 17.88 2.50 -16.28
N ARG A 900 17.06 1.47 -16.01
CA ARG A 900 15.99 1.53 -15.01
C ARG A 900 16.58 1.62 -13.60
N GLY A 901 15.95 2.39 -12.73
CA GLY A 901 16.40 2.56 -11.34
C GLY A 901 17.55 3.55 -11.12
N GLU A 902 18.25 3.98 -12.17
CA GLU A 902 19.36 4.94 -12.10
C GLU A 902 18.92 6.40 -12.31
N GLY A 903 17.62 6.68 -12.23
CA GLY A 903 17.09 8.02 -12.43
C GLY A 903 17.32 8.93 -11.22
N ALA A 904 17.20 10.23 -11.46
CA ALA A 904 17.19 11.25 -10.43
C ALA A 904 16.16 12.34 -10.73
N GLY A 905 15.76 13.07 -9.69
CA GLY A 905 14.90 14.25 -9.79
C GLY A 905 13.93 14.35 -8.63
N ASP A 906 13.52 15.59 -8.34
CA ASP A 906 12.52 15.89 -7.31
C ASP A 906 11.11 15.62 -7.83
N THR A 907 10.52 14.53 -7.34
CA THR A 907 9.16 14.07 -7.73
C THR A 907 8.05 14.76 -6.92
N SER A 908 8.39 15.68 -6.01
CA SER A 908 7.46 16.30 -5.07
C SER A 908 6.25 16.94 -5.74
N ILE A 909 5.14 16.92 -5.01
CA ILE A 909 3.90 17.59 -5.39
C ILE A 909 3.71 18.78 -4.43
N PRO A 910 3.84 20.03 -4.91
CA PRO A 910 3.60 21.21 -4.09
C PRO A 910 2.17 21.21 -3.52
N ILE A 911 2.04 21.62 -2.26
CA ILE A 911 0.75 21.80 -1.59
C ILE A 911 0.35 23.27 -1.68
N GLY A 912 -0.93 23.53 -1.98
CA GLY A 912 -1.48 24.85 -2.16
C GLY A 912 -1.06 25.53 -3.45
N PHE A 913 -1.19 26.86 -3.45
CA PHE A 913 -0.88 27.71 -4.58
C PHE A 913 0.05 28.84 -4.12
N PRO A 914 0.99 29.29 -4.98
CA PRO A 914 1.80 30.45 -4.66
C PRO A 914 0.95 31.73 -4.61
N ALA A 915 1.48 32.77 -3.97
CA ALA A 915 0.90 34.10 -4.04
C ALA A 915 0.79 34.59 -5.49
N GLU A 916 -0.35 35.19 -5.83
CA GLU A 916 -0.61 35.76 -7.16
C GLU A 916 0.40 36.84 -7.57
N LEU A 917 0.87 37.61 -6.60
CA LEU A 917 1.92 38.61 -6.73
C LEU A 917 3.16 38.13 -5.96
N PRO A 918 4.38 38.32 -6.48
CA PRO A 918 5.56 38.14 -5.66
C PRO A 918 5.41 39.01 -4.40
N PRO A 919 5.84 38.53 -3.22
CA PRO A 919 5.89 39.40 -2.04
C PRO A 919 6.64 40.69 -2.44
N PRO A 920 6.22 41.87 -1.94
CA PRO A 920 6.94 43.10 -2.21
C PRO A 920 8.42 42.84 -1.97
N ALA A 921 9.27 43.27 -2.92
CA ALA A 921 10.70 43.02 -2.85
C ALA A 921 11.18 43.36 -1.43
N PRO A 922 11.95 42.49 -0.74
CA PRO A 922 12.39 42.76 0.62
C PRO A 922 12.96 44.17 0.69
N GLU A 923 12.35 45.03 1.51
CA GLU A 923 12.75 46.44 1.53
C GLU A 923 14.25 46.53 1.80
N PRO A 924 15.03 47.38 1.11
CA PRO A 924 16.44 47.54 1.45
C PRO A 924 16.58 48.01 2.91
N PRO A 925 17.71 47.75 3.58
CA PRO A 925 17.94 48.30 4.91
C PRO A 925 17.83 49.83 4.86
N VAL A 926 17.31 50.43 5.93
CA VAL A 926 17.29 51.90 6.12
C VAL A 926 17.68 52.23 7.55
N VAL A 927 18.31 53.39 7.76
CA VAL A 927 18.58 53.93 9.10
C VAL A 927 17.27 54.51 9.64
N THR A 928 16.76 53.94 10.73
CA THR A 928 15.47 54.32 11.33
C THR A 928 15.62 55.42 12.38
N SER A 929 16.76 55.47 13.07
CA SER A 929 17.06 56.53 14.03
C SER A 929 18.55 56.70 14.28
N VAL A 930 18.94 57.89 14.70
CA VAL A 930 20.29 58.19 15.21
C VAL A 930 20.16 58.95 16.52
N ALA A 931 20.91 58.54 17.54
CA ALA A 931 20.87 59.12 18.86
C ALA A 931 22.27 59.18 19.49
N LEU A 932 22.49 60.12 20.42
CA LEU A 932 23.65 60.09 21.31
C LEU A 932 23.48 58.97 22.34
N THR A 933 24.57 58.27 22.65
CA THR A 933 24.58 57.35 23.80
C THR A 933 24.66 58.14 25.12
N SER A 934 24.30 57.51 26.23
CA SER A 934 24.32 58.14 27.56
C SER A 934 25.67 58.82 27.84
N HIS A 935 25.65 60.07 28.28
CA HIS A 935 26.82 60.94 28.53
C HIS A 935 27.62 61.33 27.28
N ALA A 936 27.02 61.30 26.08
CA ALA A 936 27.67 61.65 24.81
C ALA A 936 28.96 60.83 24.53
N ALA A 937 29.01 59.60 25.06
CA ALA A 937 30.12 58.68 24.88
C ALA A 937 30.22 58.13 23.45
N GLY A 938 29.22 58.38 22.59
CA GLY A 938 29.16 57.91 21.22
C GLY A 938 27.85 58.28 20.52
N VAL A 939 27.74 57.86 19.26
CA VAL A 939 26.56 58.03 18.39
C VAL A 939 26.06 56.65 17.99
N SER A 940 24.81 56.33 18.26
CA SER A 940 24.18 55.09 17.80
C SER A 940 23.26 55.32 16.61
N ALA A 941 23.31 54.42 15.64
CA ALA A 941 22.40 54.34 14.50
C ALA A 941 21.66 53.01 14.53
N MET A 942 20.33 53.05 14.45
CA MET A 942 19.47 51.88 14.36
C MET A 942 19.03 51.67 12.92
N PHE A 943 18.98 50.42 12.48
CA PHE A 943 18.55 50.01 11.15
C PHE A 943 17.22 49.26 11.21
N SER A 944 16.49 49.23 10.10
CA SER A 944 15.25 48.45 9.97
C SER A 944 15.45 46.93 10.02
N LYS A 945 16.70 46.46 9.91
CA LYS A 945 17.11 45.05 9.90
C LYS A 945 18.62 44.93 10.14
N PRO A 946 19.13 43.71 10.42
CA PRO A 946 20.56 43.46 10.56
C PRO A 946 21.34 43.88 9.30
N VAL A 947 22.47 44.57 9.50
CA VAL A 947 23.36 45.03 8.42
C VAL A 947 24.83 44.69 8.71
N THR A 948 25.64 44.65 7.65
CA THR A 948 27.08 44.44 7.68
C THR A 948 27.82 45.54 6.91
N ASN A 949 29.15 45.49 6.90
CA ASN A 949 30.04 46.50 6.35
C ASN A 949 29.86 47.89 7.01
N VAL A 950 29.50 47.93 8.29
CA VAL A 950 29.51 49.14 9.11
C VAL A 950 30.90 49.30 9.73
N THR A 951 31.65 50.27 9.24
CA THR A 951 33.04 50.56 9.60
C THR A 951 33.20 52.07 9.82
N PRO A 952 34.33 52.57 10.34
CA PRO A 952 34.59 54.01 10.41
C PRO A 952 34.60 54.72 9.04
N LEU A 953 34.63 53.98 7.92
CA LEU A 953 34.54 54.52 6.56
C LEU A 953 33.10 54.64 6.05
N THR A 954 32.21 53.75 6.53
CA THR A 954 30.80 53.69 6.11
C THR A 954 29.84 54.27 7.16
N PHE A 955 30.29 54.46 8.40
CA PHE A 955 29.65 55.22 9.48
C PHE A 955 30.59 56.36 9.88
N VAL A 956 30.35 57.53 9.32
CA VAL A 956 31.24 58.69 9.47
C VAL A 956 30.59 59.74 10.35
N VAL A 957 31.27 60.14 11.42
CA VAL A 957 30.86 61.26 12.27
C VAL A 957 31.83 62.44 12.06
N ARG A 958 31.28 63.63 11.82
CA ARG A 958 32.04 64.88 11.61
C ARG A 958 31.44 66.00 12.43
N ARG A 959 32.24 67.01 12.77
CA ARG A 959 31.69 68.27 13.28
C ARG A 959 30.93 68.99 12.17
N ALA A 960 29.76 69.54 12.48
CA ALA A 960 28.93 70.22 11.51
C ALA A 960 29.48 71.63 11.22
N GLY A 961 29.55 72.00 9.94
CA GLY A 961 29.81 73.36 9.49
C GLY A 961 28.52 74.19 9.41
N THR A 962 28.63 75.51 9.52
CA THR A 962 27.50 76.43 9.35
C THR A 962 27.31 76.84 7.87
N PRO A 963 26.13 76.62 7.23
CA PRO A 963 25.01 75.76 7.61
C PRO A 963 24.84 74.55 6.65
N GLY A 964 25.25 73.36 7.09
CA GLY A 964 24.91 72.08 6.44
C GLY A 964 25.82 70.92 6.85
N CYS A 965 25.49 69.68 6.47
CA CYS A 965 26.43 68.55 6.58
C CYS A 965 27.47 68.51 5.43
N GLY A 966 27.85 69.69 4.93
CA GLY A 966 28.84 69.88 3.87
C GLY A 966 30.24 70.22 4.38
N SER A 967 30.55 69.98 5.66
CA SER A 967 31.86 70.32 6.24
C SER A 967 33.01 69.53 5.59
N THR A 968 34.11 70.24 5.28
CA THR A 968 35.41 69.68 4.89
C THR A 968 36.24 69.17 6.07
N ASP A 969 35.71 69.25 7.30
CA ASP A 969 36.40 68.74 8.48
C ASP A 969 36.66 67.23 8.38
N GLN A 970 37.82 66.83 8.88
CA GLN A 970 38.25 65.44 8.95
C GLN A 970 37.25 64.62 9.78
N ALA A 971 37.01 63.37 9.36
CA ALA A 971 36.20 62.44 10.14
C ALA A 971 36.78 62.29 11.55
N ILE A 972 35.91 62.25 12.56
CA ILE A 972 36.31 62.01 13.93
C ILE A 972 36.82 60.57 14.01
N ALA A 973 38.01 60.38 14.57
CA ALA A 973 38.55 59.05 14.79
C ALA A 973 37.77 58.33 15.90
N GLY A 974 37.44 57.07 15.66
CA GLY A 974 36.63 56.26 16.56
C GLY A 974 36.44 54.84 16.06
N HIS A 975 35.84 54.02 16.91
CA HIS A 975 35.54 52.62 16.64
C HIS A 975 34.04 52.40 16.56
N VAL A 976 33.61 51.43 15.76
CA VAL A 976 32.20 51.04 15.64
C VAL A 976 32.01 49.65 16.22
N ALA A 977 30.91 49.46 16.94
CA ALA A 977 30.49 48.17 17.48
C ALA A 977 28.99 47.98 17.28
N SER A 978 28.56 46.73 17.10
CA SER A 978 27.16 46.38 16.91
C SER A 978 26.55 45.71 18.14
N THR A 979 25.22 45.69 18.20
CA THR A 979 24.47 44.73 19.01
C THR A 979 24.65 43.31 18.49
N ARG A 980 24.31 42.29 19.29
CA ARG A 980 24.33 40.87 18.86
C ARG A 980 23.47 40.62 17.62
N ALA A 981 22.38 41.37 17.45
CA ALA A 981 21.49 41.29 16.30
C ALA A 981 21.97 42.09 15.07
N ALA A 982 23.05 42.88 15.19
CA ALA A 982 23.64 43.71 14.12
C ALA A 982 22.69 44.74 13.49
N ASP A 983 21.62 45.09 14.19
CA ASP A 983 20.58 46.05 13.81
C ASP A 983 20.79 47.45 14.45
N VAL A 984 21.66 47.55 15.46
CA VAL A 984 22.09 48.83 16.05
C VAL A 984 23.62 48.87 16.08
N TRP A 985 24.17 49.98 15.60
CA TRP A 985 25.61 50.22 15.56
C TRP A 985 25.95 51.50 16.31
N THR A 986 26.98 51.45 17.14
CA THR A 986 27.45 52.58 17.94
C THR A 986 28.86 52.98 17.51
N PHE A 987 29.01 54.22 17.05
CA PHE A 987 30.29 54.89 16.86
C PHE A 987 30.76 55.51 18.18
N THR A 988 31.91 55.06 18.68
CA THR A 988 32.56 55.57 19.90
C THR A 988 33.82 56.33 19.49
N PRO A 989 33.88 57.65 19.68
CA PRO A 989 35.05 58.45 19.33
C PRO A 989 36.22 58.14 20.28
N GLU A 990 37.46 58.25 19.80
CA GLU A 990 38.68 58.05 20.61
C GLU A 990 38.83 59.10 21.73
N ARG A 991 38.20 60.26 21.57
CA ARG A 991 38.08 61.31 22.59
C ARG A 991 36.62 61.75 22.70
N PRO A 992 36.12 62.09 23.90
CA PRO A 992 34.74 62.55 24.08
C PRO A 992 34.39 63.70 23.13
N LEU A 993 33.17 63.67 22.57
CA LEU A 993 32.68 64.75 21.72
C LEU A 993 32.50 66.01 22.56
N ALA A 994 33.14 67.11 22.16
CA ALA A 994 32.92 68.41 22.77
C ALA A 994 31.50 68.94 22.45
N PRO A 995 30.95 69.88 23.24
CA PRO A 995 29.67 70.50 22.93
C PRO A 995 29.65 71.09 21.51
N GLY A 996 28.56 70.84 20.76
CA GLY A 996 28.42 71.28 19.38
C GLY A 996 27.54 70.38 18.50
N ASP A 997 27.34 70.81 17.25
CA ASP A 997 26.60 70.05 16.24
C ASP A 997 27.53 69.09 15.49
N TYR A 998 27.07 67.86 15.27
CA TYR A 998 27.77 66.81 14.54
C TYR A 998 26.89 66.25 13.44
N CYS A 999 27.52 65.91 12.31
CA CYS A 999 26.90 65.24 11.19
C CYS A 999 27.29 63.77 11.18
N VAL A 1000 26.27 62.92 11.09
CA VAL A 1000 26.37 61.47 11.02
C VAL A 1000 26.01 61.08 9.62
N LYS A 1001 26.93 60.44 8.90
CA LYS A 1001 26.73 59.99 7.53
C LYS A 1001 26.89 58.47 7.45
N MET A 1002 25.98 57.82 6.75
CA MET A 1002 26.17 56.43 6.32
C MET A 1002 26.23 56.32 4.81
N THR A 1003 27.17 55.54 4.29
CA THR A 1003 27.33 55.34 2.84
C THR A 1003 26.41 54.23 2.34
N THR A 1004 26.21 54.17 1.03
CA THR A 1004 25.45 53.10 0.38
C THR A 1004 26.14 51.73 0.46
N ASP A 1005 27.37 51.66 0.95
CA ASP A 1005 28.12 50.39 1.03
C ASP A 1005 27.75 49.57 2.26
N VAL A 1006 26.88 50.07 3.14
CA VAL A 1006 26.25 49.27 4.21
C VAL A 1006 25.16 48.41 3.58
N TYR A 1007 25.15 47.10 3.85
CA TYR A 1007 24.19 46.16 3.24
C TYR A 1007 23.65 45.14 4.23
N ASP A 1008 22.49 44.57 3.92
CA ASP A 1008 21.87 43.51 4.74
C ASP A 1008 22.50 42.12 4.49
N LEU A 1009 22.08 41.10 5.25
CA LEU A 1009 22.60 39.74 5.12
C LEU A 1009 22.31 39.07 3.75
N THR A 1010 21.48 39.69 2.91
CA THR A 1010 21.18 39.24 1.54
C THR A 1010 22.01 39.97 0.47
N GLY A 1011 22.87 40.90 0.88
CA GLY A 1011 23.73 41.69 -0.02
C GLY A 1011 23.06 42.94 -0.59
N ARG A 1012 21.92 43.39 -0.05
CA ARG A 1012 21.26 44.62 -0.50
C ARG A 1012 21.76 45.85 0.25
N ASN A 1013 22.30 46.80 -0.51
CA ASN A 1013 22.83 48.08 -0.04
C ASN A 1013 21.75 49.03 0.53
N LEU A 1014 22.16 49.97 1.39
CA LEU A 1014 21.36 51.17 1.67
C LEU A 1014 21.04 51.88 0.34
N PRO A 1015 19.78 52.24 0.08
CA PRO A 1015 19.35 52.73 -1.24
C PRO A 1015 19.92 54.12 -1.56
N THR A 1016 20.17 54.93 -0.53
CA THR A 1016 20.78 56.26 -0.62
C THR A 1016 21.67 56.50 0.60
N PRO A 1017 22.71 57.34 0.51
CA PRO A 1017 23.48 57.75 1.67
C PRO A 1017 22.56 58.37 2.73
N PHE A 1018 22.70 57.95 3.98
CA PHE A 1018 21.96 58.56 5.09
C PHE A 1018 22.75 59.72 5.67
N SER A 1019 22.08 60.78 6.12
CA SER A 1019 22.71 61.87 6.86
C SER A 1019 21.78 62.42 7.93
N ALA A 1020 22.28 62.55 9.16
CA ALA A 1020 21.56 63.16 10.27
C ALA A 1020 22.46 64.12 11.05
N ARG A 1021 21.86 65.09 11.73
CA ARG A 1021 22.56 65.98 12.66
C ARG A 1021 22.22 65.59 14.09
N VAL A 1022 23.25 65.48 14.93
CA VAL A 1022 23.11 65.29 16.38
C VAL A 1022 23.82 66.44 17.09
N ARG A 1023 23.23 66.94 18.19
CA ARG A 1023 23.79 68.05 18.98
C ARG A 1023 24.22 67.53 20.34
N VAL A 1024 25.47 67.76 20.71
CA VAL A 1024 25.99 67.49 22.05
C VAL A 1024 25.84 68.76 22.89
N SER A 1025 25.04 68.72 23.95
CA SER A 1025 24.88 69.86 24.87
C SER A 1025 26.06 70.02 25.82
N GLU A 1026 26.17 71.18 26.49
CA GLU A 1026 27.19 71.43 27.54
C GLU A 1026 27.08 70.45 28.73
N THR A 1027 25.94 69.76 28.87
CA THR A 1027 25.70 68.73 29.90
C THR A 1027 25.96 67.30 29.43
N GLY A 1028 26.38 67.09 28.18
CA GLY A 1028 26.62 65.76 27.60
C GLY A 1028 25.33 64.95 27.34
N ARG A 1029 24.16 65.60 27.29
CA ARG A 1029 22.88 65.02 26.88
C ARG A 1029 22.46 65.48 25.50
#